data_AF-A0A661WGU9-F1
#
_entry.id   AF-A0A661WGU9-F1
#
_cell.length_a   1.000
_cell.length_b   1.000
_cell.length_c   1.000
_cell.angle_alpha   90.00
_cell.angle_beta   90.00
_cell.angle_gamma   90.00
#
_symmetry.space_group_name_H-M   'P 1'
#
loop_
_entity.id
_entity.type
_entity.pdbx_description
1 polymer ?
#
loop_
_entity_poly.entity_id
_entity_poly.type
_entity_poly.pdbx_seq_one_letter_code
_entity_poly.pdbx_strand_id
1 'polypeptide(L)'
;MRHLKKLYRHLPGVGLLSLAFIAGCICFSTCPINQALAGTYSSSDYYATPPFISRGVKPNVLIILDNSNSMDEDSVGNAVGSAAPNSRSEIARQALISLIDNNSSRMNFGLMAYDQNGIAAYELHNSFYYCSYDPNTFDPTGTPTPKDPTTNTLQFPNPTDLGHYIYYDQALPMYDSSNQGNAFGYCGNYVEDGVGSTANTYWIYDHKTGLSDPPSGSTKAELTGTYGYANLVHTWGLVPTDEDYAAGFTEFGEQLSWVYTGHTWFVNSSPGGGHLHVPVEESTSAHLTALHEKLGTSNFSTIASDHPNNDLDTPLRNAGLTPIEGTLESCRNYFEGASSPVNYECQKNFIILVTDGLPSVDKTGTIGDADALLPGVVTEVEALRTTNAPGFPDTDVQTFVLGFALPEGLGSKLDDIAVAGGTDDDGHAYIAGNEVELTHALQKIFLEILNRASSGSAASVISNSRSGEGAIYQSIFFPETHDEDGHTAYWTGDVHALLVDKYGNMREDSNNNQKLDEAVDKFVIYYDDDETGSTRVKLYSPTDTSGDLLKEPDTTSSPIPPEGVEINELNYLWSGADWLKNPALDVTNQRSYSSAGNQRYIFTDDIDTSADVSTGNVDHTQTMAFTPGFVNDTTHDNYFFLNPEDAGMTEAQMITEAQNIIKFTRGQEGLSNSFSGTAYRNRTLVEDGSDEIYRLGDIVHSTPTVVKRPAENYDLIYNDLSYSNFKKKYVDRRMVVYTGANDGMLHAFNGGFYNAVDKEFTTASGGKTAYPLGMELWAYVPNSLLPHLRWLTEPGDFSAHIYYVDLKPRIFDAKIFTADATHPNGWGTVLLGGMRLGGGNIGVDVDGDGADDMEFSSTYFA
;
A
#
# COMPACT_ATOMS: atom_id res chain seq x y z
N MET A 1 20.00 -14.80 26.73
CA MET A 1 20.15 -16.28 26.79
C MET A 1 20.29 -16.93 25.41
N ARG A 2 19.78 -16.35 24.30
CA ARG A 2 20.00 -16.84 22.92
C ARG A 2 21.47 -16.71 22.44
N HIS A 3 22.17 -15.60 22.74
CA HIS A 3 23.62 -15.46 22.46
C HIS A 3 24.53 -16.54 23.08
N LEU A 4 24.18 -17.07 24.26
CA LEU A 4 24.95 -18.15 24.89
C LEU A 4 24.76 -19.52 24.22
N LYS A 5 23.72 -19.70 23.39
CA LYS A 5 23.54 -20.94 22.61
C LYS A 5 24.34 -20.91 21.30
N LYS A 6 24.44 -19.75 20.63
CA LYS A 6 25.24 -19.58 19.39
C LYS A 6 26.74 -19.82 19.64
N LEU A 7 27.30 -19.28 20.73
CA LEU A 7 28.72 -19.49 21.06
C LEU A 7 29.07 -20.94 21.48
N TYR A 8 28.09 -21.75 21.89
CA TYR A 8 28.31 -23.12 22.38
C TYR A 8 28.20 -24.21 21.31
N ARG A 9 27.70 -23.91 20.10
CA ARG A 9 27.57 -24.88 19.00
C ARG A 9 28.91 -25.28 18.36
N HIS A 10 30.00 -24.56 18.60
CA HIS A 10 31.27 -24.72 17.85
C HIS A 10 32.52 -25.09 18.68
N LEU A 11 32.36 -25.49 19.95
CA LEU A 11 33.49 -25.96 20.75
C LEU A 11 33.56 -27.50 20.77
N PRO A 12 34.57 -28.14 20.17
CA PRO A 12 34.78 -29.57 20.36
C PRO A 12 35.25 -29.79 21.80
N GLY A 13 34.61 -30.76 22.46
CA GLY A 13 34.63 -30.93 23.92
C GLY A 13 36.02 -30.89 24.57
N VAL A 14 36.15 -30.07 25.61
CA VAL A 14 37.14 -30.23 26.69
C VAL A 14 36.48 -29.87 28.01
N GLY A 15 36.67 -30.73 29.01
CA GLY A 15 35.91 -30.79 30.25
C GLY A 15 36.16 -29.69 31.28
N LEU A 16 35.36 -29.80 32.36
CA LEU A 16 35.40 -29.05 33.60
C LEU A 16 36.80 -28.55 34.00
N LEU A 17 36.93 -27.27 34.32
CA LEU A 17 37.56 -26.84 35.58
C LEU A 17 37.18 -25.39 35.94
N SER A 18 36.88 -25.23 37.22
CA SER A 18 36.51 -24.00 37.93
C SER A 18 37.63 -22.94 37.96
N LEU A 19 37.30 -21.64 38.00
CA LEU A 19 37.66 -20.72 39.11
C LEU A 19 37.19 -19.25 38.90
N ALA A 20 36.60 -18.72 39.99
CA ALA A 20 36.79 -17.39 40.59
C ALA A 20 36.25 -16.10 39.93
N PHE A 21 35.16 -15.62 40.55
CA PHE A 21 34.78 -14.23 40.79
C PHE A 21 35.98 -13.34 41.20
N ILE A 22 36.15 -12.16 40.56
CA ILE A 22 36.42 -10.85 41.22
C ILE A 22 35.81 -9.75 40.35
N ALA A 23 34.91 -8.96 40.94
CA ALA A 23 34.39 -7.71 40.41
C ALA A 23 35.34 -6.54 40.71
N GLY A 24 35.49 -5.61 39.76
CA GLY A 24 36.23 -4.36 39.93
C GLY A 24 36.02 -3.42 38.73
N CYS A 25 35.35 -2.30 38.98
CA CYS A 25 34.99 -1.22 38.05
C CYS A 25 36.18 -0.64 37.25
N ILE A 26 35.91 -0.08 36.06
CA ILE A 26 36.30 1.29 35.63
C ILE A 26 35.72 1.60 34.23
N CYS A 27 34.93 2.68 34.18
CA CYS A 27 34.63 3.63 33.10
C CYS A 27 34.76 3.20 31.62
N PHE A 28 33.63 3.19 30.91
CA PHE A 28 33.58 3.55 29.49
C PHE A 28 32.68 4.77 29.28
N SER A 29 33.31 5.82 28.79
CA SER A 29 32.70 6.99 28.16
C SER A 29 31.80 6.57 27.00
N THR A 30 30.51 6.86 27.11
CA THR A 30 29.51 6.63 26.07
C THR A 30 29.59 7.72 25.01
N CYS A 31 30.27 7.42 23.91
CA CYS A 31 29.97 8.03 22.62
C CYS A 31 28.66 7.39 22.12
N PRO A 32 27.65 8.15 21.67
CA PRO A 32 26.46 7.54 21.09
C PRO A 32 26.88 6.88 19.77
N ILE A 33 26.95 5.55 19.78
CA ILE A 33 26.91 4.77 18.56
C ILE A 33 25.43 4.75 18.18
N ASN A 34 25.07 5.45 17.10
CA ASN A 34 23.81 5.20 16.41
C ASN A 34 23.87 3.75 15.92
N GLN A 35 23.33 2.82 16.69
CA GLN A 35 22.94 1.50 16.18
C GLN A 35 21.61 1.72 15.46
N ALA A 36 21.61 1.54 14.14
CA ALA A 36 20.38 1.38 13.39
C ALA A 36 19.70 0.10 13.92
N LEU A 37 18.47 0.24 14.38
CA LEU A 37 17.59 -0.90 14.67
C LEU A 37 17.33 -1.64 13.35
N ALA A 38 17.37 -2.97 13.34
CA ALA A 38 16.86 -3.77 12.22
C ALA A 38 15.45 -3.31 11.83
N GLY A 39 15.22 -3.11 10.54
CA GLY A 39 13.92 -2.71 10.03
C GLY A 39 12.91 -3.85 10.20
N THR A 40 11.82 -3.60 10.90
CA THR A 40 10.62 -4.44 10.77
C THR A 40 10.01 -4.17 9.40
N TYR A 41 10.38 -4.98 8.41
CA TYR A 41 9.84 -4.89 7.05
C TYR A 41 8.42 -5.47 7.01
N SER A 42 7.44 -4.66 6.61
CA SER A 42 6.07 -5.09 6.38
C SER A 42 5.84 -5.33 4.89
N SER A 43 4.94 -6.24 4.52
CA SER A 43 4.60 -6.46 3.10
C SER A 43 4.05 -5.22 2.42
N SER A 44 3.41 -4.32 3.18
CA SER A 44 2.96 -2.99 2.72
C SER A 44 4.09 -2.13 2.14
N ASP A 45 5.33 -2.30 2.59
CA ASP A 45 6.49 -1.56 2.08
C ASP A 45 6.86 -1.97 0.64
N TYR A 46 6.33 -3.11 0.18
CA TYR A 46 6.65 -3.73 -1.10
C TYR A 46 5.46 -3.79 -2.05
N TYR A 47 4.28 -3.34 -1.63
CA TYR A 47 3.09 -3.30 -2.48
C TYR A 47 3.30 -2.35 -3.65
N ALA A 48 3.09 -2.85 -4.86
CA ALA A 48 3.35 -2.11 -6.07
C ALA A 48 2.28 -2.41 -7.13
N THR A 49 1.62 -1.35 -7.61
CA THR A 49 0.55 -1.47 -8.60
C THR A 49 1.11 -1.50 -10.03
N PRO A 50 0.62 -2.41 -10.91
CA PRO A 50 0.87 -2.35 -12.34
C PRO A 50 0.43 -1.02 -12.97
N PRO A 51 1.32 -0.31 -13.68
CA PRO A 51 1.00 0.99 -14.27
C PRO A 51 -0.08 0.93 -15.37
N PHE A 52 -0.50 -0.27 -15.79
CA PHE A 52 -1.48 -0.50 -16.85
C PHE A 52 -2.89 -0.82 -16.35
N ILE A 53 -3.15 -0.78 -15.04
CA ILE A 53 -4.51 -0.91 -14.49
C ILE A 53 -5.38 0.33 -14.80
N SER A 54 -4.81 1.43 -15.33
CA SER A 54 -5.61 2.56 -15.82
C SER A 54 -5.63 2.66 -17.35
N ARG A 55 -6.60 1.97 -17.97
CA ARG A 55 -7.24 2.47 -19.19
C ARG A 55 -8.77 2.64 -19.04
N GLY A 56 -9.24 2.76 -17.79
CA GLY A 56 -10.60 3.19 -17.47
C GLY A 56 -10.72 4.71 -17.36
N VAL A 57 -11.96 5.20 -17.33
CA VAL A 57 -12.31 6.59 -16.99
C VAL A 57 -11.73 6.92 -15.61
N LYS A 58 -11.02 8.05 -15.46
CA LYS A 58 -10.46 8.48 -14.17
C LYS A 58 -11.58 8.63 -13.13
N PRO A 59 -11.45 8.04 -11.93
CA PRO A 59 -12.41 8.27 -10.88
C PRO A 59 -12.35 9.73 -10.41
N ASN A 60 -13.49 10.21 -9.92
CA ASN A 60 -13.63 11.52 -9.31
C ASN A 60 -13.50 11.37 -7.79
N VAL A 61 -12.61 12.13 -7.17
CA VAL A 61 -12.38 12.13 -5.73
C VAL A 61 -12.59 13.54 -5.19
N LEU A 62 -13.60 13.72 -4.35
CA LEU A 62 -13.84 14.96 -3.62
C LEU A 62 -13.31 14.80 -2.19
N ILE A 63 -12.30 15.58 -1.83
CA ILE A 63 -11.76 15.61 -0.47
C ILE A 63 -12.57 16.62 0.34
N ILE A 64 -13.11 16.19 1.47
CA ILE A 64 -13.69 17.07 2.48
C ILE A 64 -12.68 17.15 3.62
N LEU A 65 -12.10 18.33 3.81
CA LEU A 65 -11.16 18.58 4.89
C LEU A 65 -11.86 19.40 5.98
N ASP A 66 -11.81 18.88 7.21
CA ASP A 66 -12.20 19.61 8.41
C ASP A 66 -11.38 20.88 8.57
N ASN A 67 -12.08 22.00 8.73
CA ASN A 67 -11.53 23.32 8.96
C ASN A 67 -12.19 23.99 10.17
N SER A 68 -12.62 23.20 11.16
CA SER A 68 -13.12 23.68 12.44
C SER A 68 -11.99 24.27 13.32
N ASN A 69 -12.37 24.90 14.43
CA ASN A 69 -11.46 25.50 15.39
C ASN A 69 -10.47 24.46 16.01
N SER A 70 -10.91 23.23 16.27
CA SER A 70 -10.08 22.16 16.88
C SER A 70 -8.89 21.72 16.02
N MET A 71 -8.94 22.00 14.70
CA MET A 71 -7.86 21.67 13.78
C MET A 71 -6.57 22.49 14.02
N ASP A 72 -6.61 23.50 14.90
CA ASP A 72 -5.45 24.25 15.40
C ASP A 72 -4.68 23.56 16.54
N GLU A 73 -5.17 22.41 17.01
CA GLU A 73 -4.52 21.61 18.04
C GLU A 73 -3.47 20.66 17.44
N ASP A 74 -2.58 20.14 18.28
CA ASP A 74 -1.70 19.02 17.95
C ASP A 74 -2.42 17.65 18.14
N SER A 75 -1.71 16.56 17.87
CA SER A 75 -2.25 15.21 17.99
C SER A 75 -2.61 14.78 19.42
N VAL A 76 -2.21 15.55 20.44
CA VAL A 76 -2.48 15.29 21.86
C VAL A 76 -3.54 16.25 22.41
N GLY A 77 -4.00 17.21 21.60
CA GLY A 77 -5.05 18.17 21.98
C GLY A 77 -4.52 19.49 22.55
N ASN A 78 -3.21 19.76 22.47
CA ASN A 78 -2.71 21.08 22.84
C ASN A 78 -2.96 22.07 21.71
N ALA A 79 -3.46 23.26 22.04
CA ALA A 79 -3.55 24.34 21.07
C ALA A 79 -2.13 24.74 20.60
N VAL A 80 -1.86 24.70 19.30
CA VAL A 80 -0.56 25.07 18.72
C VAL A 80 -0.68 26.14 17.63
N GLY A 81 -1.86 26.30 17.04
CA GLY A 81 -2.23 27.35 16.10
C GLY A 81 -2.25 26.90 14.65
N SER A 82 -3.04 27.59 13.83
CA SER A 82 -3.38 27.15 12.45
C SER A 82 -2.20 27.06 11.49
N ALA A 83 -1.07 27.72 11.79
CA ALA A 83 0.13 27.71 10.96
C ALA A 83 1.27 26.87 11.56
N ALA A 84 1.03 26.21 12.70
CA ALA A 84 2.04 25.39 13.35
C ALA A 84 2.23 24.08 12.57
N PRO A 85 3.48 23.68 12.23
CA PRO A 85 3.73 22.47 11.45
C PRO A 85 3.23 21.18 12.10
N ASN A 86 3.05 21.18 13.43
CA ASN A 86 2.53 20.06 14.20
C ASN A 86 1.02 20.17 14.51
N SER A 87 0.32 21.17 13.97
CA SER A 87 -1.15 21.25 14.06
C SER A 87 -1.80 20.18 13.21
N ARG A 88 -2.99 19.71 13.61
CA ARG A 88 -3.75 18.70 12.87
C ARG A 88 -4.04 19.15 11.43
N SER A 89 -4.40 20.43 11.27
CA SER A 89 -4.65 21.02 9.96
C SER A 89 -3.44 21.00 9.03
N GLU A 90 -2.27 21.48 9.49
CA GLU A 90 -1.08 21.52 8.64
C GLU A 90 -0.59 20.11 8.30
N ILE A 91 -0.62 19.17 9.25
CA ILE A 91 -0.28 17.76 8.99
C ILE A 91 -1.21 17.17 7.92
N ALA A 92 -2.53 17.35 8.07
CA ALA A 92 -3.51 16.85 7.10
C ALA A 92 -3.32 17.47 5.71
N ARG A 93 -3.08 18.78 5.63
CA ARG A 93 -2.82 19.49 4.37
C ARG A 93 -1.57 18.96 3.65
N GLN A 94 -0.45 18.80 4.37
CA GLN A 94 0.79 18.28 3.76
C GLN A 94 0.64 16.83 3.29
N ALA A 95 -0.06 16.00 4.06
CA ALA A 95 -0.36 14.63 3.67
C ALA A 95 -1.21 14.60 2.38
N LEU A 96 -2.26 15.42 2.31
CA LEU A 96 -3.13 15.54 1.13
C LEU A 96 -2.39 16.07 -0.10
N ILE A 97 -1.54 17.10 0.03
CA ILE A 97 -0.73 17.62 -1.09
C ILE A 97 0.16 16.52 -1.66
N SER A 98 0.90 15.83 -0.80
CA SER A 98 1.79 14.74 -1.22
C SER A 98 1.04 13.65 -1.98
N LEU A 99 -0.19 13.37 -1.55
CA LEU A 99 -1.04 12.36 -2.15
C LEU A 99 -1.63 12.75 -3.49
N ILE A 100 -2.12 14.00 -3.59
CA ILE A 100 -2.63 14.58 -4.84
C ILE A 100 -1.51 14.58 -5.89
N ASP A 101 -0.31 15.03 -5.52
CA ASP A 101 0.83 15.07 -6.44
C ASP A 101 1.17 13.68 -6.99
N ASN A 102 1.21 12.67 -6.11
CA ASN A 102 1.52 11.29 -6.47
C ASN A 102 0.44 10.62 -7.35
N ASN A 103 -0.80 11.10 -7.32
CA ASN A 103 -1.94 10.44 -7.99
C ASN A 103 -2.68 11.30 -9.02
N SER A 104 -2.24 12.54 -9.25
CA SER A 104 -2.80 13.50 -10.21
C SER A 104 -2.97 12.95 -11.64
N SER A 105 -2.09 12.04 -12.05
CA SER A 105 -2.19 11.39 -13.36
C SER A 105 -3.30 10.34 -13.46
N ARG A 106 -3.79 9.82 -12.32
CA ARG A 106 -4.69 8.65 -12.23
C ARG A 106 -6.12 9.01 -11.82
N MET A 107 -6.35 10.16 -11.19
CA MET A 107 -7.65 10.58 -10.66
C MET A 107 -7.91 12.06 -10.92
N ASN A 108 -9.18 12.45 -10.79
CA ASN A 108 -9.61 13.86 -10.74
C ASN A 108 -9.87 14.24 -9.28
N PHE A 109 -9.38 15.40 -8.85
CA PHE A 109 -9.49 15.84 -7.45
C PHE A 109 -10.34 17.09 -7.32
N GLY A 110 -11.05 17.21 -6.20
CA GLY A 110 -11.68 18.43 -5.75
C GLY A 110 -11.50 18.59 -4.25
N LEU A 111 -11.76 19.80 -3.75
CA LEU A 111 -11.62 20.16 -2.34
C LEU A 111 -12.86 20.89 -1.85
N MET A 112 -13.45 20.38 -0.79
CA MET A 112 -14.51 21.00 0.00
C MET A 112 -14.05 21.12 1.45
N ALA A 113 -14.55 22.13 2.15
CA ALA A 113 -14.40 22.29 3.59
C ALA A 113 -15.75 22.77 4.17
N TYR A 114 -15.85 22.99 5.48
CA TYR A 114 -17.09 23.48 6.08
C TYR A 114 -17.34 24.94 5.72
N ASP A 115 -18.62 25.29 5.49
CA ASP A 115 -19.00 26.69 5.33
C ASP A 115 -18.69 27.46 6.61
N GLN A 116 -18.24 28.70 6.44
CA GLN A 116 -17.90 29.61 7.52
C GLN A 116 -18.54 30.97 7.26
N ASN A 117 -18.85 31.72 8.32
CA ASN A 117 -19.36 33.08 8.20
C ASN A 117 -18.90 33.92 9.39
N GLY A 118 -18.51 35.17 9.15
CA GLY A 118 -18.11 36.09 10.22
C GLY A 118 -16.75 35.80 10.86
N ILE A 119 -15.83 35.17 10.12
CA ILE A 119 -14.48 34.83 10.58
C ILE A 119 -13.70 36.10 10.95
N ALA A 120 -12.99 36.05 12.08
CA ALA A 120 -12.11 37.12 12.54
C ALA A 120 -10.74 36.58 12.96
N ALA A 121 -9.71 37.43 12.85
CA ALA A 121 -8.37 37.12 13.34
C ALA A 121 -8.33 37.25 14.86
N TYR A 122 -7.83 36.22 15.53
CA TYR A 122 -7.75 36.10 16.99
C TYR A 122 -6.33 35.65 17.39
N GLU A 123 -6.11 35.66 18.69
CA GLU A 123 -4.89 35.19 19.35
C GLU A 123 -5.24 33.94 20.14
N LEU A 124 -4.42 32.89 19.98
CA LEU A 124 -4.63 31.57 20.55
C LEU A 124 -3.71 31.36 21.76
N HIS A 125 -4.26 30.72 22.78
CA HIS A 125 -3.54 30.32 23.98
C HIS A 125 -3.89 28.87 24.34
N ASN A 126 -2.87 28.09 24.68
CA ASN A 126 -3.08 26.74 25.23
C ASN A 126 -3.36 26.86 26.73
N SER A 127 -4.57 26.49 27.18
CA SER A 127 -5.02 26.69 28.56
C SER A 127 -5.09 25.37 29.32
N PHE A 128 -4.42 25.31 30.46
CA PHE A 128 -4.34 24.16 31.36
C PHE A 128 -5.36 24.34 32.49
N TYR A 129 -6.41 23.51 32.49
CA TYR A 129 -7.47 23.58 33.49
C TYR A 129 -7.16 22.71 34.70
N TYR A 130 -7.69 23.10 35.86
CA TYR A 130 -7.47 22.38 37.13
C TYR A 130 -5.99 22.04 37.36
N CYS A 131 -5.11 22.97 37.00
CA CYS A 131 -3.68 22.70 37.00
C CYS A 131 -3.09 22.75 38.41
N SER A 132 -1.96 22.06 38.61
CA SER A 132 -1.14 22.11 39.82
C SER A 132 0.28 22.55 39.49
N TYR A 133 0.96 23.15 40.47
CA TYR A 133 2.40 23.43 40.42
C TYR A 133 3.19 22.52 41.37
N ASP A 134 2.52 21.62 42.10
CA ASP A 134 3.15 20.68 43.03
C ASP A 134 3.51 19.36 42.30
N PRO A 135 4.80 18.99 42.22
CA PRO A 135 5.24 17.76 41.55
C PRO A 135 4.70 16.48 42.19
N ASN A 136 4.19 16.54 43.43
CA ASN A 136 3.56 15.37 44.06
C ASN A 136 2.19 15.01 43.44
N THR A 137 1.61 15.91 42.63
CA THR A 137 0.35 15.65 41.92
C THR A 137 0.56 14.92 40.59
N PHE A 138 1.80 14.75 40.15
CA PHE A 138 2.13 14.17 38.85
C PHE A 138 2.38 12.66 38.94
N ASP A 139 1.54 11.89 38.27
CA ASP A 139 1.73 10.46 38.02
C ASP A 139 1.59 10.17 36.52
N PRO A 140 2.70 10.06 35.76
CA PRO A 140 2.66 9.79 34.33
C PRO A 140 2.14 8.38 33.99
N THR A 141 1.96 7.52 35.00
CA THR A 141 1.39 6.17 34.84
C THR A 141 -0.05 6.05 35.33
N GLY A 142 -0.60 7.16 35.86
CA GLY A 142 -1.97 7.24 36.34
C GLY A 142 -2.99 7.24 35.20
N THR A 143 -4.25 7.01 35.57
CA THR A 143 -5.38 7.27 34.68
C THR A 143 -5.76 8.74 34.84
N PRO A 144 -5.89 9.53 33.76
CA PRO A 144 -6.31 10.92 33.86
C PRO A 144 -7.64 11.03 34.61
N THR A 145 -7.71 11.99 35.53
CA THR A 145 -8.91 12.33 36.30
C THR A 145 -9.24 13.79 36.05
N PRO A 146 -9.82 14.12 34.88
CA PRO A 146 -10.19 15.48 34.54
C PRO A 146 -10.99 16.13 35.68
N LYS A 147 -10.66 17.39 35.99
CA LYS A 147 -11.19 18.17 37.12
C LYS A 147 -10.64 17.87 38.52
N ASP A 148 -9.70 16.92 38.66
CA ASP A 148 -8.98 16.67 39.91
C ASP A 148 -7.51 17.15 39.79
N PRO A 149 -7.12 18.26 40.45
CA PRO A 149 -5.74 18.77 40.37
C PRO A 149 -4.71 17.91 41.11
N THR A 150 -5.12 16.82 41.79
CA THR A 150 -4.23 16.06 42.69
C THR A 150 -3.60 14.81 42.05
N THR A 151 -4.07 14.41 40.86
CA THR A 151 -3.68 13.17 40.18
C THR A 151 -3.43 13.38 38.68
N ASN A 152 -2.73 14.46 38.34
CA ASN A 152 -2.40 14.85 36.98
C ASN A 152 -1.42 13.89 36.29
N THR A 153 -1.61 13.69 34.99
CA THR A 153 -0.83 12.75 34.16
C THR A 153 0.04 13.44 33.11
N LEU A 154 -0.20 14.73 32.84
CA LEU A 154 0.55 15.54 31.88
C LEU A 154 1.31 16.68 32.59
N GLN A 155 2.35 17.18 31.91
CA GLN A 155 3.15 18.30 32.40
C GLN A 155 3.61 19.22 31.26
N PHE A 156 3.60 20.52 31.50
CA PHE A 156 4.10 21.55 30.58
C PHE A 156 5.18 22.41 31.26
N PRO A 157 6.32 22.73 30.62
CA PRO A 157 7.35 23.58 31.23
C PRO A 157 6.80 24.95 31.65
N ASN A 158 6.98 25.34 32.91
CA ASN A 158 6.51 26.64 33.39
C ASN A 158 7.36 27.77 32.74
N PRO A 159 6.76 28.67 31.94
CA PRO A 159 7.51 29.70 31.22
C PRO A 159 8.14 30.75 32.14
N THR A 160 7.69 30.83 33.40
CA THR A 160 8.17 31.82 34.38
C THR A 160 9.02 31.23 35.50
N ASP A 161 9.21 29.90 35.50
CA ASP A 161 10.00 29.20 36.50
C ASP A 161 10.79 28.04 35.87
N LEU A 162 12.01 28.35 35.42
CA LEU A 162 12.85 27.42 34.67
C LEU A 162 13.19 26.17 35.48
N GLY A 163 12.87 24.99 34.92
CA GLY A 163 13.11 23.69 35.55
C GLY A 163 11.93 23.16 36.37
N HIS A 164 10.84 23.92 36.46
CA HIS A 164 9.57 23.48 37.04
C HIS A 164 8.47 23.39 35.97
N TYR A 165 7.37 22.72 36.31
CA TYR A 165 6.31 22.37 35.38
C TYR A 165 4.93 22.79 35.92
N ILE A 166 4.00 22.89 34.99
CA ILE A 166 2.56 22.99 35.21
C ILE A 166 2.01 21.57 34.99
N TYR A 167 1.39 20.99 36.00
CA TYR A 167 0.82 19.64 35.95
C TYR A 167 -0.68 19.73 35.68
N TYR A 168 -1.17 18.92 34.74
CA TYR A 168 -2.55 18.97 34.27
C TYR A 168 -2.99 17.62 33.70
N ASP A 169 -4.30 17.44 33.48
CA ASP A 169 -4.86 16.31 32.73
C ASP A 169 -5.47 16.74 31.39
N GLN A 170 -5.97 17.97 31.29
CA GLN A 170 -6.58 18.51 30.07
C GLN A 170 -6.05 19.91 29.76
N ALA A 171 -5.69 20.13 28.50
CA ALA A 171 -5.49 21.45 27.94
C ALA A 171 -6.51 21.70 26.82
N LEU A 172 -7.04 22.91 26.72
CA LEU A 172 -7.99 23.33 25.69
C LEU A 172 -7.69 24.77 25.21
N PRO A 173 -8.10 25.13 23.99
CA PRO A 173 -7.81 26.44 23.43
C PRO A 173 -8.58 27.57 24.13
N MET A 174 -7.90 28.68 24.38
CA MET A 174 -8.51 29.97 24.72
C MET A 174 -8.27 30.96 23.59
N TYR A 175 -9.33 31.64 23.18
CA TYR A 175 -9.31 32.64 22.10
C TYR A 175 -9.50 34.05 22.68
N ASP A 176 -8.64 34.99 22.27
CA ASP A 176 -8.81 36.41 22.61
C ASP A 176 -8.52 37.31 21.40
N SER A 177 -9.17 38.47 21.36
CA SER A 177 -8.91 39.50 20.34
C SER A 177 -7.51 40.15 20.42
N SER A 178 -6.75 39.84 21.46
CA SER A 178 -5.43 40.38 21.74
C SER A 178 -4.54 39.38 22.48
N ASN A 179 -3.23 39.51 22.29
CA ASN A 179 -2.27 38.57 22.88
C ASN A 179 -2.18 38.78 24.40
N GLN A 180 -2.74 37.83 25.16
CA GLN A 180 -2.72 37.83 26.62
C GLN A 180 -1.43 37.30 27.27
N GLY A 181 -0.40 37.01 26.46
CA GLY A 181 0.86 36.45 26.94
C GLY A 181 0.67 35.11 27.64
N ASN A 182 1.57 34.81 28.57
CA ASN A 182 1.45 33.66 29.46
C ASN A 182 0.87 34.14 30.78
N ALA A 183 -0.07 33.38 31.36
CA ALA A 183 -0.65 33.78 32.62
C ALA A 183 -1.02 32.61 33.53
N PHE A 184 -1.24 32.97 34.79
CA PHE A 184 -1.56 32.07 35.89
C PHE A 184 -2.76 32.66 36.64
N GLY A 185 -3.88 31.95 36.57
CA GLY A 185 -5.15 32.35 37.14
C GLY A 185 -5.43 31.64 38.45
N TYR A 186 -5.94 32.38 39.44
CA TYR A 186 -6.51 31.80 40.66
C TYR A 186 -7.88 32.39 40.96
N CYS A 187 -8.87 31.53 41.25
CA CYS A 187 -10.18 31.94 41.71
C CYS A 187 -10.31 31.75 43.22
N GLY A 188 -10.37 32.84 43.98
CA GLY A 188 -10.49 32.77 45.44
C GLY A 188 -11.86 32.33 45.96
N ASN A 189 -12.90 32.31 45.12
CA ASN A 189 -14.24 31.81 45.47
C ASN A 189 -14.76 30.98 44.32
N TYR A 190 -14.14 29.82 44.10
CA TYR A 190 -14.52 28.93 43.02
C TYR A 190 -15.85 28.22 43.29
N VAL A 191 -16.67 28.11 42.26
CA VAL A 191 -17.95 27.40 42.28
C VAL A 191 -18.02 26.51 41.03
N GLU A 192 -18.24 25.22 41.23
CA GLU A 192 -18.59 24.25 40.17
C GLU A 192 -20.10 24.04 40.22
N ASP A 193 -20.85 24.78 39.40
CA ASP A 193 -22.31 24.69 39.34
C ASP A 193 -22.84 24.07 38.04
N GLY A 194 -21.96 23.80 37.07
CA GLY A 194 -22.32 23.17 35.80
C GLY A 194 -23.11 24.08 34.86
N VAL A 195 -23.17 25.39 35.13
CA VAL A 195 -23.98 26.35 34.37
C VAL A 195 -23.12 27.19 33.41
N GLY A 196 -21.79 27.00 33.39
CA GLY A 196 -20.93 27.64 32.39
C GLY A 196 -20.74 29.13 32.60
N SER A 197 -20.63 29.57 33.86
CA SER A 197 -20.94 30.96 34.20
C SER A 197 -19.75 31.85 34.54
N THR A 198 -19.88 33.12 34.15
CA THR A 198 -19.08 34.28 34.60
C THR A 198 -19.01 34.49 36.13
N ALA A 199 -19.60 33.59 36.94
CA ALA A 199 -19.56 33.68 38.41
C ALA A 199 -18.15 33.47 38.97
N ASN A 200 -17.31 32.67 38.31
CA ASN A 200 -15.92 32.49 38.68
C ASN A 200 -15.07 33.66 38.15
N THR A 201 -14.56 34.47 39.08
CA THR A 201 -13.67 35.59 38.75
C THR A 201 -12.23 35.21 39.10
N TYR A 202 -11.38 35.10 38.08
CA TYR A 202 -9.97 34.75 38.21
C TYR A 202 -9.10 35.99 38.35
N TRP A 203 -8.13 35.92 39.25
CA TRP A 203 -7.06 36.89 39.36
C TRP A 203 -5.89 36.41 38.51
N ILE A 204 -5.56 37.17 37.47
CA ILE A 204 -4.63 36.76 36.43
C ILE A 204 -3.28 37.43 36.67
N TYR A 205 -2.26 36.60 36.87
CA TYR A 205 -0.89 36.99 37.13
C TYR A 205 -0.02 36.60 35.94
N ASP A 206 1.01 37.39 35.63
CA ASP A 206 1.96 37.05 34.56
C ASP A 206 3.09 36.13 35.01
N HIS A 207 3.26 35.91 36.32
CA HIS A 207 4.27 35.00 36.88
C HIS A 207 3.69 34.08 37.95
N LYS A 208 4.14 32.83 37.92
CA LYS A 208 3.98 31.85 39.01
C LYS A 208 5.27 31.08 39.19
N THR A 209 5.90 31.27 40.35
CA THR A 209 7.12 30.57 40.75
C THR A 209 6.89 29.67 41.96
N GLY A 210 7.75 28.68 42.14
CA GLY A 210 7.70 27.74 43.25
C GLY A 210 6.64 26.65 43.11
N LEU A 211 6.80 25.62 43.93
CA LEU A 211 6.13 24.32 43.82
C LEU A 211 4.84 24.19 44.64
N SER A 212 4.37 25.27 45.27
CA SER A 212 3.24 25.19 46.19
C SER A 212 1.96 25.69 45.55
N ASP A 213 0.91 24.89 45.73
CA ASP A 213 -0.47 25.26 45.39
C ASP A 213 -1.13 26.02 46.56
N PRO A 214 -1.83 27.12 46.28
CA PRO A 214 -2.63 27.84 47.26
C PRO A 214 -3.87 27.01 47.67
N PRO A 215 -4.18 26.89 48.96
CA PRO A 215 -5.40 26.22 49.41
C PRO A 215 -6.63 27.02 48.98
N SER A 216 -7.75 26.33 48.75
CA SER A 216 -9.05 26.93 48.43
C SER A 216 -9.40 28.09 49.37
N GLY A 217 -9.86 29.22 48.80
CA GLY A 217 -10.18 30.44 49.54
C GLY A 217 -9.00 31.39 49.79
N SER A 218 -7.81 31.13 49.22
CA SER A 218 -6.64 31.98 49.41
C SER A 218 -6.86 33.42 48.94
N THR A 219 -6.34 34.38 49.69
CA THR A 219 -6.43 35.81 49.38
C THR A 219 -5.30 36.25 48.43
N LYS A 220 -5.51 37.36 47.69
CA LYS A 220 -4.46 37.96 46.83
C LYS A 220 -3.13 38.21 47.56
N ALA A 221 -3.18 38.55 48.85
CA ALA A 221 -1.99 38.79 49.66
C ALA A 221 -1.21 37.50 49.93
N GLU A 222 -1.90 36.38 50.14
CA GLU A 222 -1.28 35.07 50.34
C GLU A 222 -0.68 34.53 49.04
N LEU A 223 -1.37 34.70 47.91
CA LEU A 223 -0.86 34.31 46.59
C LEU A 223 0.50 34.95 46.28
N THR A 224 0.61 36.26 46.52
CA THR A 224 1.84 37.02 46.24
C THR A 224 2.92 36.90 47.31
N GLY A 225 2.53 36.66 48.58
CA GLY A 225 3.47 36.55 49.69
C GLY A 225 4.05 35.15 49.90
N THR A 226 3.29 34.10 49.55
CA THR A 226 3.60 32.71 49.95
C THR A 226 3.65 31.76 48.75
N TYR A 227 2.76 31.92 47.77
CA TYR A 227 2.56 30.93 46.70
C TYR A 227 3.22 31.33 45.36
N GLY A 228 4.01 32.40 45.36
CA GLY A 228 4.88 32.77 44.24
C GLY A 228 4.17 33.35 43.01
N TYR A 229 2.90 33.77 43.14
CA TYR A 229 2.21 34.57 42.12
C TYR A 229 2.75 36.00 42.12
N ALA A 230 2.99 36.61 40.96
CA ALA A 230 3.45 38.00 40.88
C ALA A 230 2.84 38.75 39.69
N ASN A 231 2.87 40.09 39.78
CA ASN A 231 2.26 41.07 38.88
C ASN A 231 0.86 40.70 38.38
N LEU A 232 -0.15 41.02 39.20
CA LEU A 232 -1.55 40.93 38.80
C LEU A 232 -1.80 41.84 37.59
N VAL A 233 -2.13 41.23 36.45
CA VAL A 233 -2.38 41.92 35.19
C VAL A 233 -3.86 42.24 35.05
N HIS A 234 -4.72 41.23 35.29
CA HIS A 234 -6.15 41.32 35.03
C HIS A 234 -7.00 40.62 36.09
N THR A 235 -8.32 40.86 36.02
CA THR A 235 -9.31 40.15 36.82
C THR A 235 -10.53 39.94 35.95
N TRP A 236 -10.75 38.69 35.52
CA TRP A 236 -11.72 38.34 34.49
C TRP A 236 -12.58 37.14 34.89
N GLY A 237 -13.77 37.06 34.29
CA GLY A 237 -14.46 35.78 34.14
C GLY A 237 -14.11 35.18 32.79
N LEU A 238 -13.96 33.86 32.75
CA LEU A 238 -13.76 33.10 31.52
C LEU A 238 -15.10 32.47 31.11
N VAL A 239 -15.27 32.21 29.81
CA VAL A 239 -16.48 31.62 29.25
C VAL A 239 -16.08 30.37 28.48
N PRO A 240 -16.75 29.22 28.69
CA PRO A 240 -16.47 28.00 27.95
C PRO A 240 -16.68 28.18 26.44
N THR A 241 -15.75 27.63 25.67
CA THR A 241 -15.87 27.32 24.25
C THR A 241 -16.77 26.11 24.03
N ASP A 242 -17.16 25.87 22.80
CA ASP A 242 -17.86 24.65 22.40
C ASP A 242 -16.98 23.40 22.60
N GLU A 243 -15.67 23.49 22.38
CA GLU A 243 -14.72 22.43 22.69
C GLU A 243 -14.71 22.11 24.20
N ASP A 244 -14.78 23.13 25.05
CA ASP A 244 -14.92 22.94 26.50
C ASP A 244 -16.19 22.16 26.83
N TYR A 245 -17.33 22.54 26.24
CA TYR A 245 -18.59 21.82 26.45
C TYR A 245 -18.52 20.37 25.94
N ALA A 246 -17.92 20.14 24.78
CA ALA A 246 -17.74 18.81 24.20
C ALA A 246 -16.84 17.92 25.07
N ALA A 247 -15.81 18.51 25.70
CA ALA A 247 -14.94 17.84 26.65
C ALA A 247 -15.54 17.75 28.08
N GLY A 248 -16.78 18.23 28.30
CA GLY A 248 -17.49 18.16 29.59
C GLY A 248 -17.08 19.23 30.61
N PHE A 249 -16.41 20.29 30.16
CA PHE A 249 -15.98 21.43 30.95
C PHE A 249 -16.98 22.59 30.82
N THR A 250 -17.46 23.03 31.98
CA THR A 250 -18.29 24.23 32.14
C THR A 250 -17.60 25.25 33.05
N GLU A 251 -16.61 24.80 33.82
CA GLU A 251 -15.74 25.60 34.66
C GLU A 251 -14.29 25.11 34.53
N PHE A 252 -13.32 25.93 34.98
CA PHE A 252 -11.89 25.76 34.66
C PHE A 252 -11.01 25.44 35.87
N GLY A 253 -11.62 25.12 37.02
CA GLY A 253 -10.91 24.84 38.28
C GLY A 253 -10.52 26.07 39.08
N GLU A 254 -10.09 25.88 40.32
CA GLU A 254 -9.60 26.97 41.19
C GLU A 254 -8.31 27.60 40.66
N GLN A 255 -7.48 26.77 40.02
CA GLN A 255 -6.23 27.14 39.39
C GLN A 255 -6.32 26.82 37.90
N LEU A 256 -5.92 27.79 37.08
CA LEU A 256 -5.63 27.55 35.67
C LEU A 256 -4.37 28.30 35.26
N SER A 257 -3.80 27.91 34.13
CA SER A 257 -2.73 28.66 33.47
C SER A 257 -2.92 28.60 31.97
N TRP A 258 -2.35 29.55 31.24
CA TRP A 258 -2.27 29.45 29.79
C TRP A 258 -0.96 30.00 29.24
N VAL A 259 -0.62 29.53 28.05
CA VAL A 259 0.58 29.93 27.31
C VAL A 259 0.16 30.39 25.92
N TYR A 260 0.68 31.53 25.48
CA TYR A 260 0.41 32.04 24.12
C TYR A 260 1.08 31.16 23.07
N THR A 261 0.31 30.78 22.03
CA THR A 261 0.76 29.84 20.99
C THR A 261 0.96 30.55 19.66
N GLY A 262 0.04 31.46 19.28
CA GLY A 262 0.15 32.21 18.03
C GLY A 262 -1.13 32.87 17.58
N HIS A 263 -1.14 33.32 16.32
CA HIS A 263 -2.34 33.81 15.64
C HIS A 263 -3.24 32.66 15.20
N THR A 264 -4.54 32.90 15.17
CA THR A 264 -5.56 31.96 14.70
C THR A 264 -6.71 32.69 13.98
N TRP A 265 -7.50 31.96 13.20
CA TRP A 265 -8.81 32.40 12.74
C TRP A 265 -9.86 31.83 13.69
N PHE A 266 -10.87 32.63 14.02
CA PHE A 266 -11.90 32.18 14.96
C PHE A 266 -13.29 32.64 14.55
N VAL A 267 -14.24 31.73 14.73
CA VAL A 267 -15.66 32.01 14.87
C VAL A 267 -16.28 30.88 15.71
N ASN A 268 -17.22 31.21 16.59
CA ASN A 268 -17.94 30.23 17.40
C ASN A 268 -19.35 29.98 16.85
N SER A 269 -19.43 29.69 15.55
CA SER A 269 -20.66 29.34 14.84
C SER A 269 -20.34 28.82 13.45
N SER A 270 -21.14 27.88 12.93
CA SER A 270 -21.09 27.47 11.52
C SER A 270 -22.47 27.61 10.87
N PRO A 271 -22.57 28.00 9.59
CA PRO A 271 -23.83 28.03 8.85
C PRO A 271 -24.50 26.66 8.67
N GLY A 272 -23.76 25.55 8.84
CA GLY A 272 -24.28 24.19 8.73
C GLY A 272 -24.00 23.48 7.40
N GLY A 273 -23.55 24.19 6.36
CA GLY A 273 -23.26 23.64 5.03
C GLY A 273 -21.76 23.38 4.76
N GLY A 274 -21.46 23.04 3.51
CA GLY A 274 -20.09 22.86 3.01
C GLY A 274 -19.76 23.82 1.86
N HIS A 275 -18.52 24.30 1.83
CA HIS A 275 -17.99 25.19 0.80
C HIS A 275 -17.12 24.45 -0.21
N LEU A 276 -17.53 24.39 -1.48
CA LEU A 276 -16.70 23.85 -2.56
C LEU A 276 -15.60 24.85 -2.93
N HIS A 277 -14.38 24.64 -2.43
CA HIS A 277 -13.25 25.52 -2.69
C HIS A 277 -12.61 25.29 -4.06
N VAL A 278 -12.48 24.03 -4.47
CA VAL A 278 -11.96 23.65 -5.79
C VAL A 278 -12.84 22.54 -6.36
N PRO A 279 -13.46 22.72 -7.55
CA PRO A 279 -14.28 21.69 -8.16
C PRO A 279 -13.44 20.46 -8.55
N VAL A 280 -14.11 19.31 -8.62
CA VAL A 280 -13.50 18.08 -9.12
C VAL A 280 -13.29 18.21 -10.63
N GLU A 281 -12.03 18.32 -11.04
CA GLU A 281 -11.65 18.48 -12.44
C GLU A 281 -10.40 17.66 -12.76
N GLU A 282 -10.04 17.60 -14.06
CA GLU A 282 -8.78 17.01 -14.49
C GLU A 282 -7.60 17.79 -13.88
N SER A 283 -6.67 17.05 -13.28
CA SER A 283 -5.48 17.55 -12.57
C SER A 283 -4.45 18.25 -13.48
N THR A 284 -4.86 19.32 -14.16
CA THR A 284 -3.98 20.20 -14.94
C THR A 284 -3.08 21.01 -14.00
N SER A 285 -1.98 21.58 -14.51
CA SER A 285 -1.08 22.39 -13.68
C SER A 285 -1.78 23.58 -13.00
N ALA A 286 -2.79 24.18 -13.64
CA ALA A 286 -3.56 25.29 -13.05
C ALA A 286 -4.48 24.81 -11.92
N HIS A 287 -5.12 23.65 -12.12
CA HIS A 287 -5.99 23.04 -11.12
C HIS A 287 -5.21 22.54 -9.90
N LEU A 288 -4.07 21.87 -10.11
CA LEU A 288 -3.16 21.49 -9.02
C LEU A 288 -2.63 22.71 -8.25
N THR A 289 -2.33 23.81 -8.95
CA THR A 289 -1.93 25.06 -8.29
C THR A 289 -3.05 25.59 -7.39
N ALA A 290 -4.31 25.57 -7.86
CA ALA A 290 -5.45 26.00 -7.04
C ALA A 290 -5.64 25.11 -5.80
N LEU A 291 -5.49 23.79 -5.92
CA LEU A 291 -5.52 22.86 -4.79
C LEU A 291 -4.39 23.16 -3.79
N HIS A 292 -3.16 23.34 -4.27
CA HIS A 292 -1.99 23.62 -3.42
C HIS A 292 -2.09 24.98 -2.73
N GLU A 293 -2.63 26.00 -3.40
CA GLU A 293 -2.86 27.30 -2.79
C GLU A 293 -3.89 27.22 -1.65
N LYS A 294 -4.96 26.42 -1.82
CA LYS A 294 -5.96 26.20 -0.77
C LYS A 294 -5.45 25.35 0.39
N LEU A 295 -4.69 24.30 0.10
CA LEU A 295 -4.05 23.44 1.10
C LEU A 295 -2.73 24.02 1.65
N GLY A 296 -2.38 25.25 1.27
CA GLY A 296 -1.17 25.91 1.76
C GLY A 296 -1.23 26.22 3.26
N THR A 297 -0.07 26.60 3.82
CA THR A 297 0.02 26.95 5.24
C THR A 297 -0.79 28.19 5.59
N SER A 298 -1.53 28.13 6.70
CA SER A 298 -2.41 29.22 7.15
C SER A 298 -1.74 30.61 7.10
N ASN A 299 -2.47 31.59 6.54
CA ASN A 299 -2.08 32.99 6.47
C ASN A 299 -3.08 33.86 7.26
N PHE A 300 -2.59 34.84 8.02
CA PHE A 300 -3.39 35.71 8.87
C PHE A 300 -3.58 37.14 8.32
N SER A 301 -3.24 37.36 7.04
CA SER A 301 -3.59 38.63 6.39
C SER A 301 -5.11 38.77 6.25
N THR A 302 -5.59 40.00 6.46
CA THR A 302 -6.98 40.41 6.18
C THR A 302 -7.07 41.24 4.90
N ILE A 303 -5.95 41.35 4.16
CA ILE A 303 -5.83 42.14 2.95
C ILE A 303 -5.71 41.17 1.77
N ALA A 304 -6.73 41.14 0.92
CA ALA A 304 -6.81 40.22 -0.21
C ALA A 304 -5.54 40.17 -1.07
N SER A 305 -4.88 41.32 -1.31
CA SER A 305 -3.66 41.39 -2.13
C SER A 305 -2.46 40.61 -1.58
N ASP A 306 -2.49 40.23 -0.31
CA ASP A 306 -1.41 39.48 0.34
C ASP A 306 -1.62 37.96 0.25
N HIS A 307 -2.73 37.51 -0.38
CA HIS A 307 -3.05 36.11 -0.60
C HIS A 307 -2.62 35.68 -2.03
N PRO A 308 -2.20 34.41 -2.22
CA PRO A 308 -1.62 33.91 -3.49
C PRO A 308 -2.45 34.21 -4.77
N ASN A 309 -3.76 34.30 -4.63
CA ASN A 309 -4.73 34.48 -5.73
C ASN A 309 -5.71 35.66 -5.51
N ASN A 310 -5.41 36.57 -4.58
CA ASN A 310 -6.30 37.63 -4.11
C ASN A 310 -7.63 37.13 -3.48
N ASP A 311 -7.70 35.88 -3.06
CA ASP A 311 -8.82 35.32 -2.30
C ASP A 311 -8.48 35.29 -0.81
N LEU A 312 -9.30 35.95 -0.01
CA LEU A 312 -9.14 36.00 1.45
C LEU A 312 -9.29 34.61 2.08
N ASP A 313 -10.01 33.70 1.45
CA ASP A 313 -10.21 32.33 1.93
C ASP A 313 -9.12 31.36 1.43
N THR A 314 -7.99 31.90 0.94
CA THR A 314 -6.82 31.12 0.49
C THR A 314 -5.56 31.49 1.30
N PRO A 315 -4.91 30.56 2.01
CA PRO A 315 -5.27 29.16 2.17
C PRO A 315 -6.51 28.95 3.04
N LEU A 316 -6.94 27.70 3.20
CA LEU A 316 -8.07 27.34 4.05
C LEU A 316 -7.89 27.92 5.47
N ARG A 317 -8.98 28.47 6.02
CA ARG A 317 -9.03 29.02 7.38
C ARG A 317 -9.63 27.99 8.30
N ASN A 318 -8.95 27.68 9.40
CA ASN A 318 -9.53 26.86 10.47
C ASN A 318 -10.37 27.80 11.34
N ALA A 319 -11.70 27.64 11.30
CA ALA A 319 -12.63 28.44 12.08
C ALA A 319 -14.01 27.75 12.13
N GLY A 320 -14.71 27.89 13.26
CA GLY A 320 -16.08 27.42 13.37
C GLY A 320 -16.21 25.99 13.91
N LEU A 321 -17.44 25.52 13.84
CA LEU A 321 -17.94 24.24 14.34
C LEU A 321 -17.95 23.19 13.21
N THR A 322 -18.36 21.95 13.51
CA THR A 322 -18.20 20.76 12.66
C THR A 322 -19.54 20.29 12.05
N PRO A 323 -20.03 20.87 10.93
CA PRO A 323 -21.31 20.54 10.29
C PRO A 323 -21.21 19.37 9.29
N ILE A 324 -20.90 18.16 9.75
CA ILE A 324 -20.67 17.02 8.83
C ILE A 324 -21.91 16.70 7.98
N GLU A 325 -23.12 16.69 8.57
CA GLU A 325 -24.37 16.37 7.86
C GLU A 325 -24.61 17.31 6.68
N GLY A 326 -24.64 18.63 6.91
CA GLY A 326 -24.93 19.58 5.84
C GLY A 326 -23.78 19.78 4.86
N THR A 327 -22.54 19.45 5.24
CA THR A 327 -21.42 19.37 4.29
C THR A 327 -21.60 18.22 3.31
N LEU A 328 -22.02 17.05 3.78
CA LEU A 328 -22.35 15.91 2.90
C LEU A 328 -23.59 16.17 2.06
N GLU A 329 -24.61 16.86 2.58
CA GLU A 329 -25.75 17.35 1.80
C GLU A 329 -25.28 18.29 0.68
N SER A 330 -24.33 19.19 0.98
CA SER A 330 -23.71 20.10 -0.01
C SER A 330 -22.91 19.33 -1.07
N CYS A 331 -22.22 18.25 -0.69
CA CYS A 331 -21.57 17.33 -1.62
C CYS A 331 -22.58 16.66 -2.55
N ARG A 332 -23.67 16.10 -2.00
CA ARG A 332 -24.73 15.46 -2.79
C ARG A 332 -25.33 16.45 -3.79
N ASN A 333 -25.64 17.66 -3.34
CA ASN A 333 -26.12 18.75 -4.20
C ASN A 333 -25.12 19.12 -5.32
N TYR A 334 -23.82 19.04 -5.05
CA TYR A 334 -22.79 19.25 -6.08
C TYR A 334 -22.81 18.16 -7.15
N PHE A 335 -22.91 16.88 -6.75
CA PHE A 335 -23.00 15.75 -7.69
C PHE A 335 -24.35 15.69 -8.44
N GLU A 336 -25.47 16.15 -7.85
CA GLU A 336 -26.78 16.27 -8.51
C GLU A 336 -26.91 17.53 -9.38
N GLY A 337 -26.07 18.53 -9.13
CA GLY A 337 -26.15 19.85 -9.74
C GLY A 337 -25.70 19.91 -11.20
N ALA A 338 -26.02 21.01 -11.88
CA ALA A 338 -25.64 21.23 -13.28
C ALA A 338 -24.13 21.29 -13.53
N SER A 339 -23.34 21.48 -12.47
CA SER A 339 -21.86 21.46 -12.46
C SER A 339 -21.30 20.13 -11.96
N SER A 340 -22.08 19.05 -11.98
CA SER A 340 -21.65 17.73 -11.54
C SER A 340 -20.37 17.30 -12.25
N PRO A 341 -19.41 16.68 -11.53
CA PRO A 341 -18.18 16.18 -12.12
C PRO A 341 -18.37 14.84 -12.85
N VAL A 342 -19.56 14.23 -12.76
CA VAL A 342 -19.87 12.94 -13.39
C VAL A 342 -20.07 13.15 -14.89
N ASN A 343 -19.14 12.63 -15.69
CA ASN A 343 -19.15 12.78 -17.14
C ASN A 343 -19.47 11.49 -17.89
N TYR A 344 -19.38 10.34 -17.21
CA TYR A 344 -19.59 9.02 -17.79
C TYR A 344 -20.35 8.10 -16.85
N GLU A 345 -21.16 7.19 -17.40
CA GLU A 345 -21.96 6.23 -16.63
C GLU A 345 -21.09 5.24 -15.85
N CYS A 346 -19.93 4.85 -16.39
CA CYS A 346 -18.98 3.98 -15.72
C CYS A 346 -18.01 4.71 -14.77
N GLN A 347 -18.10 6.04 -14.64
CA GLN A 347 -17.19 6.82 -13.81
C GLN A 347 -17.47 6.59 -12.33
N LYS A 348 -16.48 6.09 -11.60
CA LYS A 348 -16.58 5.92 -10.14
C LYS A 348 -16.35 7.25 -9.43
N ASN A 349 -17.14 7.51 -8.38
CA ASN A 349 -17.12 8.76 -7.62
C ASN A 349 -16.94 8.47 -6.14
N PHE A 350 -16.03 9.19 -5.51
CA PHE A 350 -15.62 8.97 -4.13
C PHE A 350 -15.54 10.29 -3.36
N ILE A 351 -15.82 10.21 -2.07
CA ILE A 351 -15.61 11.26 -1.09
C ILE A 351 -14.57 10.74 -0.09
N ILE A 352 -13.63 11.59 0.31
CA ILE A 352 -12.72 11.32 1.44
C ILE A 352 -12.99 12.39 2.49
N LEU A 353 -13.65 12.01 3.59
CA LEU A 353 -13.89 12.86 4.74
C LEU A 353 -12.72 12.73 5.72
N VAL A 354 -11.94 13.80 5.87
CA VAL A 354 -10.86 13.89 6.85
C VAL A 354 -11.33 14.82 7.98
N THR A 355 -11.49 14.27 9.19
CA THR A 355 -11.99 15.01 10.37
C THR A 355 -11.26 14.61 11.64
N ASP A 356 -11.11 15.55 12.57
CA ASP A 356 -10.56 15.31 13.91
C ASP A 356 -11.62 15.24 15.00
N GLY A 357 -12.90 15.28 14.62
CA GLY A 357 -14.00 15.42 15.57
C GLY A 357 -15.31 14.80 15.12
N LEU A 358 -16.30 14.92 16.00
CA LEU A 358 -17.68 14.51 15.74
C LEU A 358 -18.54 15.75 15.40
N PRO A 359 -19.73 15.57 14.82
CA PRO A 359 -20.59 16.70 14.50
C PRO A 359 -20.97 17.49 15.76
N SER A 360 -20.80 18.80 15.72
CA SER A 360 -21.18 19.73 16.81
C SER A 360 -22.35 20.66 16.45
N VAL A 361 -22.73 20.69 15.17
CA VAL A 361 -23.93 21.38 14.67
C VAL A 361 -24.67 20.54 13.65
N ASP A 362 -25.98 20.76 13.54
CA ASP A 362 -26.79 20.22 12.46
C ASP A 362 -26.58 20.98 11.14
N LYS A 363 -27.22 20.50 10.06
CA LYS A 363 -27.16 21.14 8.74
C LYS A 363 -27.72 22.57 8.65
N THR A 364 -28.36 23.07 9.71
CA THR A 364 -28.84 24.46 9.80
C THR A 364 -27.91 25.36 10.62
N GLY A 365 -26.82 24.80 11.15
CA GLY A 365 -25.90 25.50 12.03
C GLY A 365 -26.35 25.56 13.48
N THR A 366 -27.34 24.75 13.87
CA THR A 366 -27.82 24.68 15.26
C THR A 366 -26.94 23.73 16.06
N ILE A 367 -26.41 24.20 17.20
CA ILE A 367 -25.57 23.41 18.11
C ILE A 367 -26.36 22.22 18.66
N GLY A 368 -25.73 21.05 18.65
CA GLY A 368 -26.30 19.80 19.15
C GLY A 368 -25.24 18.87 19.71
N ASP A 369 -25.68 17.87 20.47
CA ASP A 369 -24.82 16.79 20.95
C ASP A 369 -24.54 15.79 19.82
N ALA A 370 -23.31 15.27 19.75
CA ALA A 370 -22.88 14.38 18.68
C ALA A 370 -23.78 13.14 18.51
N ASP A 371 -24.27 12.54 19.59
CA ASP A 371 -25.13 11.34 19.50
C ASP A 371 -26.50 11.66 18.89
N ALA A 372 -26.96 12.90 19.02
CA ALA A 372 -28.20 13.35 18.39
C ALA A 372 -28.00 13.71 16.90
N LEU A 373 -26.78 14.08 16.51
CA LEU A 373 -26.45 14.57 15.16
C LEU A 373 -25.98 13.46 14.21
N LEU A 374 -25.24 12.46 14.71
CA LEU A 374 -24.71 11.34 13.92
C LEU A 374 -25.75 10.60 13.05
N PRO A 375 -26.99 10.33 13.50
CA PRO A 375 -28.00 9.70 12.64
C PRO A 375 -28.32 10.49 11.37
N GLY A 376 -28.27 11.83 11.42
CA GLY A 376 -28.44 12.68 10.25
C GLY A 376 -27.30 12.52 9.24
N VAL A 377 -26.07 12.43 9.75
CA VAL A 377 -24.87 12.17 8.93
C VAL A 377 -24.97 10.85 8.18
N VAL A 378 -25.31 9.76 8.88
CA VAL A 378 -25.49 8.43 8.28
C VAL A 378 -26.55 8.47 7.18
N THR A 379 -27.68 9.15 7.41
CA THR A 379 -28.75 9.29 6.43
C THR A 379 -28.28 9.98 5.14
N GLU A 380 -27.46 11.04 5.24
CA GLU A 380 -26.94 11.72 4.05
C GLU A 380 -25.86 10.89 3.33
N VAL A 381 -25.05 10.11 4.04
CA VAL A 381 -24.10 9.18 3.41
C VAL A 381 -24.82 8.06 2.66
N GLU A 382 -25.89 7.50 3.22
CA GLU A 382 -26.74 6.54 2.50
C GLU A 382 -27.37 7.17 1.26
N ALA A 383 -27.81 8.43 1.34
CA ALA A 383 -28.36 9.15 0.19
C ALA A 383 -27.33 9.36 -0.93
N LEU A 384 -26.06 9.60 -0.59
CA LEU A 384 -24.95 9.72 -1.55
C LEU A 384 -24.75 8.46 -2.40
N ARG A 385 -25.05 7.27 -1.86
CA ARG A 385 -24.98 5.98 -2.60
C ARG A 385 -25.98 5.88 -3.75
N THR A 386 -27.00 6.74 -3.79
CA THR A 386 -28.08 6.73 -4.79
C THR A 386 -28.29 8.11 -5.42
N THR A 387 -27.18 8.80 -5.69
CA THR A 387 -27.17 10.17 -6.20
C THR A 387 -27.68 10.24 -7.64
N ASN A 388 -28.51 11.23 -7.97
CA ASN A 388 -29.03 11.42 -9.34
C ASN A 388 -28.25 12.51 -10.08
N ALA A 389 -27.09 12.15 -10.64
CA ALA A 389 -26.30 13.07 -11.44
C ALA A 389 -26.97 13.38 -12.80
N PRO A 390 -26.78 14.58 -13.38
CA PRO A 390 -27.40 14.94 -14.65
C PRO A 390 -27.03 13.99 -15.79
N GLY A 391 -28.00 13.19 -16.24
CA GLY A 391 -27.80 12.19 -17.29
C GLY A 391 -27.36 10.81 -16.80
N PHE A 392 -27.08 10.65 -15.50
CA PHE A 392 -26.61 9.41 -14.88
C PHE A 392 -27.41 9.15 -13.57
N PRO A 393 -28.60 8.55 -13.65
CA PRO A 393 -29.37 8.17 -12.46
C PRO A 393 -28.65 7.08 -11.66
N ASP A 394 -28.96 6.97 -10.37
CA ASP A 394 -28.40 5.95 -9.46
C ASP A 394 -26.86 5.92 -9.43
N THR A 395 -26.23 7.09 -9.51
CA THR A 395 -24.77 7.22 -9.38
C THR A 395 -24.35 6.92 -7.94
N ASP A 396 -23.52 5.88 -7.79
CA ASP A 396 -22.93 5.51 -6.51
C ASP A 396 -21.77 6.46 -6.15
N VAL A 397 -21.95 7.27 -5.10
CA VAL A 397 -20.89 8.11 -4.51
C VAL A 397 -20.50 7.53 -3.14
N GLN A 398 -19.36 6.87 -3.09
CA GLN A 398 -18.88 6.16 -1.89
C GLN A 398 -18.08 7.10 -0.98
N THR A 399 -18.22 6.98 0.33
CA THR A 399 -17.66 7.96 1.30
C THR A 399 -16.68 7.30 2.26
N PHE A 400 -15.38 7.46 1.99
CA PHE A 400 -14.30 7.11 2.92
C PHE A 400 -14.26 8.08 4.10
N VAL A 401 -14.15 7.54 5.31
CA VAL A 401 -14.09 8.31 6.55
C VAL A 401 -12.73 8.07 7.21
N LEU A 402 -12.01 9.16 7.44
CA LEU A 402 -10.69 9.19 8.07
C LEU A 402 -10.73 10.10 9.29
N GLY A 403 -10.69 9.48 10.46
CA GLY A 403 -10.53 10.16 11.75
C GLY A 403 -9.06 10.42 12.06
N PHE A 404 -8.69 11.67 12.31
CA PHE A 404 -7.31 12.06 12.60
C PHE A 404 -7.16 12.64 14.01
N ALA A 405 -6.25 12.08 14.80
CA ALA A 405 -5.95 12.50 16.17
C ALA A 405 -7.20 12.56 17.08
N LEU A 406 -8.13 11.61 16.89
CA LEU A 406 -9.32 11.49 17.72
C LEU A 406 -8.97 10.96 19.12
N PRO A 407 -9.63 11.46 20.18
CA PRO A 407 -9.59 10.85 21.50
C PRO A 407 -9.95 9.36 21.49
N GLU A 408 -9.30 8.57 22.36
CA GLU A 408 -9.54 7.13 22.47
C GLU A 408 -11.03 6.82 22.69
N GLY A 409 -11.59 5.93 21.86
CA GLY A 409 -12.98 5.49 21.94
C GLY A 409 -14.00 6.32 21.15
N LEU A 410 -13.61 7.43 20.53
CA LEU A 410 -14.48 8.19 19.61
C LEU A 410 -14.43 7.67 18.17
N GLY A 411 -13.36 6.95 17.78
CA GLY A 411 -13.23 6.36 16.45
C GLY A 411 -14.38 5.44 16.06
N SER A 412 -14.92 4.68 17.02
CA SER A 412 -16.05 3.76 16.76
C SER A 412 -17.36 4.47 16.39
N LYS A 413 -17.48 5.77 16.68
CA LYS A 413 -18.64 6.57 16.26
C LYS A 413 -18.55 7.00 14.79
N LEU A 414 -17.38 6.90 14.17
CA LEU A 414 -17.18 7.12 12.74
C LEU A 414 -17.41 5.85 11.91
N ASP A 415 -17.31 4.67 12.53
CA ASP A 415 -17.50 3.37 11.87
C ASP A 415 -18.86 3.27 11.16
N ASP A 416 -19.94 3.70 11.83
CA ASP A 416 -21.29 3.70 11.26
C ASP A 416 -21.39 4.53 9.97
N ILE A 417 -20.60 5.62 9.88
CA ILE A 417 -20.55 6.48 8.69
C ILE A 417 -19.79 5.78 7.57
N ALA A 418 -18.65 5.14 7.87
CA ALA A 418 -17.86 4.40 6.88
C ALA A 418 -18.62 3.20 6.31
N VAL A 419 -19.33 2.47 7.18
CA VAL A 419 -20.19 1.33 6.80
C VAL A 419 -21.34 1.79 5.90
N ALA A 420 -22.04 2.88 6.26
CA ALA A 420 -23.07 3.46 5.40
C ALA A 420 -22.51 3.93 4.05
N GLY A 421 -21.27 4.46 4.06
CA GLY A 421 -20.51 4.86 2.87
C GLY A 421 -20.07 3.69 1.99
N GLY A 422 -20.10 2.46 2.51
CA GLY A 422 -19.64 1.23 1.86
C GLY A 422 -18.14 1.14 1.67
N THR A 423 -17.37 1.82 2.51
CA THR A 423 -15.91 1.94 2.42
C THR A 423 -15.23 1.59 3.75
N ASP A 424 -15.92 0.81 4.59
CA ASP A 424 -15.39 0.33 5.85
C ASP A 424 -14.26 -0.69 5.63
N ASP A 425 -13.29 -0.68 6.54
CA ASP A 425 -12.22 -1.66 6.66
C ASP A 425 -12.57 -2.62 7.79
N ASP A 426 -13.14 -3.78 7.47
CA ASP A 426 -13.67 -4.76 8.44
C ASP A 426 -14.69 -4.14 9.43
N GLY A 427 -15.59 -3.31 8.91
CA GLY A 427 -16.59 -2.60 9.72
C GLY A 427 -16.11 -1.32 10.41
N HIS A 428 -14.88 -0.87 10.14
CA HIS A 428 -14.29 0.29 10.79
C HIS A 428 -13.97 1.45 9.84
N ALA A 429 -14.01 2.67 10.36
CA ALA A 429 -13.44 3.84 9.71
C ALA A 429 -11.90 3.82 9.79
N TYR A 430 -11.25 4.55 8.89
CA TYR A 430 -9.81 4.72 8.94
C TYR A 430 -9.47 5.67 10.10
N ILE A 431 -8.53 5.29 10.97
CA ILE A 431 -8.11 6.11 12.11
C ILE A 431 -6.59 6.28 12.08
N ALA A 432 -6.13 7.51 12.32
CA ALA A 432 -4.72 7.84 12.43
C ALA A 432 -4.45 8.71 13.66
N GLY A 433 -3.48 8.34 14.49
CA GLY A 433 -3.08 9.12 15.68
C GLY A 433 -1.92 10.10 15.42
N ASN A 434 -1.18 9.93 14.33
CA ASN A 434 -0.01 10.75 14.00
C ASN A 434 0.17 10.90 12.47
N GLU A 435 1.14 11.74 12.06
CA GLU A 435 1.44 12.04 10.66
C GLU A 435 1.76 10.81 9.80
N VAL A 436 2.51 9.84 10.35
CA VAL A 436 2.91 8.63 9.63
C VAL A 436 1.69 7.74 9.38
N GLU A 437 0.90 7.51 10.42
CA GLU A 437 -0.35 6.76 10.32
C GLU A 437 -1.36 7.43 9.38
N LEU A 438 -1.45 8.77 9.40
CA LEU A 438 -2.32 9.53 8.51
C LEU A 438 -1.92 9.32 7.04
N THR A 439 -0.62 9.37 6.76
CA THR A 439 -0.09 9.13 5.43
C THR A 439 -0.39 7.71 4.96
N HIS A 440 -0.19 6.70 5.82
CA HIS A 440 -0.52 5.31 5.51
C HIS A 440 -2.02 5.08 5.28
N ALA A 441 -2.87 5.65 6.14
CA ALA A 441 -4.32 5.53 6.02
C ALA A 441 -4.82 6.13 4.71
N LEU A 442 -4.36 7.34 4.37
CA LEU A 442 -4.72 7.95 3.10
C LEU A 442 -4.14 7.17 1.90
N GLN A 443 -2.91 6.64 1.97
CA GLN A 443 -2.37 5.77 0.92
C GLN A 443 -3.24 4.53 0.70
N LYS A 444 -3.70 3.88 1.78
CA LYS A 444 -4.60 2.73 1.73
C LYS A 444 -5.94 3.10 1.09
N ILE A 445 -6.58 4.20 1.52
CA ILE A 445 -7.83 4.71 0.93
C ILE A 445 -7.67 4.92 -0.58
N PHE A 446 -6.58 5.56 -1.01
CA PHE A 446 -6.36 5.84 -2.43
C PHE A 446 -6.09 4.58 -3.26
N LEU A 447 -5.36 3.61 -2.71
CA LEU A 447 -5.20 2.30 -3.34
C LEU A 447 -6.56 1.61 -3.50
N GLU A 448 -7.40 1.66 -2.47
CA GLU A 448 -8.74 1.09 -2.53
C GLU A 448 -9.62 1.79 -3.58
N ILE A 449 -9.58 3.12 -3.66
CA ILE A 449 -10.23 3.90 -4.72
C ILE A 449 -9.76 3.44 -6.11
N LEU A 450 -8.45 3.26 -6.31
CA LEU A 450 -7.91 2.79 -7.59
C LEU A 450 -8.41 1.38 -7.93
N ASN A 451 -8.48 0.50 -6.93
CA ASN A 451 -8.93 -0.88 -7.10
C ASN A 451 -10.44 -0.94 -7.43
N ARG A 452 -11.25 -0.14 -6.74
CA ARG A 452 -12.70 0.00 -7.01
C ARG A 452 -12.97 0.71 -8.34
N ALA A 453 -12.11 1.64 -8.75
CA ALA A 453 -12.12 2.27 -10.06
C ALA A 453 -11.66 1.34 -11.19
N SER A 454 -10.85 0.33 -10.87
CA SER A 454 -10.49 -0.74 -11.79
C SER A 454 -11.51 -1.87 -11.79
N SER A 455 -12.78 -1.56 -12.09
CA SER A 455 -13.73 -2.59 -12.51
C SER A 455 -13.61 -2.78 -14.02
N GLY A 456 -12.59 -3.54 -14.42
CA GLY A 456 -12.35 -3.97 -15.79
C GLY A 456 -11.30 -5.07 -15.74
N SER A 457 -11.62 -6.26 -16.26
CA SER A 457 -10.64 -7.35 -16.31
C SER A 457 -9.37 -6.82 -16.99
N ALA A 458 -8.20 -7.08 -16.41
CA ALA A 458 -6.96 -6.50 -16.88
C ALA A 458 -6.79 -6.58 -18.41
N ALA A 459 -6.54 -5.41 -19.01
CA ALA A 459 -6.16 -5.29 -20.40
C ALA A 459 -4.93 -6.16 -20.69
N SER A 460 -5.07 -7.08 -21.64
CA SER A 460 -4.04 -8.05 -22.02
C SER A 460 -2.79 -7.34 -22.56
N VAL A 461 -1.66 -7.46 -21.86
CA VAL A 461 -0.37 -6.93 -22.33
C VAL A 461 0.15 -7.83 -23.45
N ILE A 462 -0.26 -7.53 -24.68
CA ILE A 462 0.17 -8.26 -25.88
C ILE A 462 1.64 -7.96 -26.19
N SER A 463 2.53 -8.83 -25.74
CA SER A 463 3.95 -8.72 -26.03
C SER A 463 4.35 -9.55 -27.26
N ASN A 464 4.65 -8.90 -28.39
CA ASN A 464 4.88 -9.57 -29.68
C ASN A 464 6.34 -10.04 -29.85
N SER A 465 6.58 -11.36 -29.82
CA SER A 465 7.82 -11.96 -30.33
C SER A 465 7.66 -12.37 -31.81
N ARG A 466 8.42 -11.73 -32.72
CA ARG A 466 8.24 -11.84 -34.18
C ARG A 466 8.81 -13.16 -34.73
N SER A 467 7.96 -14.06 -35.19
CA SER A 467 8.31 -15.19 -36.06
C SER A 467 7.35 -15.21 -37.26
N GLY A 468 7.84 -14.89 -38.47
CA GLY A 468 7.01 -14.69 -39.67
C GLY A 468 6.61 -16.01 -40.34
N GLU A 469 5.42 -16.51 -40.03
CA GLU A 469 4.94 -17.90 -40.23
C GLU A 469 5.52 -18.86 -39.18
N GLY A 470 4.66 -19.42 -38.33
CA GLY A 470 5.04 -20.20 -37.14
C GLY A 470 4.08 -19.96 -35.98
N ALA A 471 4.62 -19.44 -34.87
CA ALA A 471 3.84 -19.10 -33.67
C ALA A 471 4.23 -17.74 -33.11
N ILE A 472 3.30 -17.13 -32.40
CA ILE A 472 3.49 -15.98 -31.53
C ILE A 472 3.33 -16.43 -30.08
N TYR A 473 4.15 -15.86 -29.19
CA TYR A 473 4.12 -16.17 -27.76
C TYR A 473 3.77 -14.90 -27.01
N GLN A 474 2.78 -15.00 -26.13
CA GLN A 474 2.21 -13.89 -25.38
C GLN A 474 2.09 -14.28 -23.92
N SER A 475 2.13 -13.28 -23.05
CA SER A 475 1.84 -13.42 -21.63
C SER A 475 0.58 -12.65 -21.30
N ILE A 476 -0.19 -13.14 -20.34
CA ILE A 476 -1.37 -12.47 -19.80
C ILE A 476 -1.38 -12.61 -18.28
N PHE A 477 -2.03 -11.69 -17.61
CA PHE A 477 -2.29 -11.77 -16.18
C PHE A 477 -3.73 -11.42 -15.84
N PHE A 478 -4.19 -11.99 -14.73
CA PHE A 478 -5.50 -11.76 -14.15
C PHE A 478 -5.30 -11.31 -12.70
N PRO A 479 -5.58 -10.03 -12.39
CA PRO A 479 -5.52 -9.52 -11.02
C PRO A 479 -6.44 -10.29 -10.08
N GLU A 480 -7.58 -10.74 -10.59
CA GLU A 480 -8.59 -11.49 -9.86
C GLU A 480 -9.27 -12.49 -10.79
N THR A 481 -9.51 -13.70 -10.29
CA THR A 481 -10.28 -14.75 -10.98
C THR A 481 -11.15 -15.44 -9.96
N HIS A 482 -12.44 -15.59 -10.27
CA HIS A 482 -13.42 -16.23 -9.40
C HIS A 482 -13.99 -17.48 -10.06
N ASP A 483 -14.32 -18.48 -9.26
CA ASP A 483 -15.14 -19.61 -9.71
C ASP A 483 -16.63 -19.41 -9.40
N GLU A 484 -17.48 -20.32 -9.89
CA GLU A 484 -18.92 -20.30 -9.63
C GLU A 484 -19.28 -20.57 -8.15
N ASP A 485 -18.35 -21.17 -7.39
CA ASP A 485 -18.50 -21.53 -5.98
C ASP A 485 -18.04 -20.40 -5.02
N GLY A 486 -17.52 -19.28 -5.56
CA GLY A 486 -17.10 -18.10 -4.82
C GLY A 486 -15.67 -18.15 -4.27
N HIS A 487 -14.82 -19.08 -4.73
CA HIS A 487 -13.38 -19.02 -4.46
C HIS A 487 -12.71 -18.01 -5.39
N THR A 488 -11.70 -17.32 -4.86
CA THR A 488 -10.96 -16.29 -5.59
C THR A 488 -9.47 -16.62 -5.61
N ALA A 489 -8.86 -16.46 -6.78
CA ALA A 489 -7.42 -16.48 -6.97
C ALA A 489 -6.97 -15.11 -7.49
N TYR A 490 -6.04 -14.47 -6.77
CA TYR A 490 -5.48 -13.17 -7.14
C TYR A 490 -4.17 -13.33 -7.91
N TRP A 491 -3.87 -12.37 -8.77
CA TRP A 491 -2.57 -12.19 -9.44
C TRP A 491 -2.06 -13.48 -10.09
N THR A 492 -2.89 -14.07 -10.93
CA THR A 492 -2.54 -15.27 -11.70
C THR A 492 -2.05 -14.89 -13.09
N GLY A 493 -1.24 -15.73 -13.72
CA GLY A 493 -0.71 -15.48 -15.06
C GLY A 493 -0.75 -16.67 -15.99
N ASP A 494 -0.58 -16.39 -17.29
CA ASP A 494 -0.36 -17.40 -18.31
C ASP A 494 0.66 -16.93 -19.36
N VAL A 495 1.43 -17.88 -19.90
CA VAL A 495 2.15 -17.74 -21.17
C VAL A 495 1.62 -18.76 -22.14
N HIS A 496 1.10 -18.27 -23.27
CA HIS A 496 0.51 -19.12 -24.29
C HIS A 496 1.10 -18.84 -25.67
N ALA A 497 0.80 -19.74 -26.59
CA ALA A 497 1.16 -19.61 -27.99
C ALA A 497 -0.06 -19.65 -28.90
N LEU A 498 -0.07 -18.77 -29.90
CA LEU A 498 -1.02 -18.81 -31.03
C LEU A 498 -0.27 -19.10 -32.33
N LEU A 499 -0.96 -19.70 -33.28
CA LEU A 499 -0.42 -19.94 -34.61
C LEU A 499 -0.40 -18.63 -35.41
N VAL A 500 0.60 -18.48 -36.28
CA VAL A 500 0.73 -17.31 -37.16
C VAL A 500 0.87 -17.78 -38.59
N ASP A 501 -0.01 -17.29 -39.46
CA ASP A 501 0.02 -17.62 -40.88
C ASP A 501 1.04 -16.79 -41.67
N LYS A 502 1.21 -17.12 -42.95
CA LYS A 502 2.14 -16.43 -43.87
C LYS A 502 1.81 -14.96 -44.12
N TYR A 503 0.59 -14.52 -43.81
CA TYR A 503 0.15 -13.13 -43.93
C TYR A 503 0.38 -12.35 -42.63
N GLY A 504 0.76 -13.03 -41.54
CA GLY A 504 0.99 -12.44 -40.23
C GLY A 504 -0.28 -12.40 -39.37
N ASN A 505 -1.33 -13.11 -39.76
CA ASN A 505 -2.57 -13.17 -38.99
C ASN A 505 -2.48 -14.22 -37.88
N MET A 506 -3.04 -13.88 -36.71
CA MET A 506 -3.12 -14.77 -35.55
C MET A 506 -4.26 -15.78 -35.73
N ARG A 507 -4.00 -17.02 -35.32
CA ARG A 507 -4.89 -18.16 -35.51
C ARG A 507 -4.95 -19.01 -34.24
N GLU A 508 -6.14 -19.42 -33.84
CA GLU A 508 -6.32 -20.46 -32.81
C GLU A 508 -6.11 -21.86 -33.40
N ASP A 509 -5.71 -22.83 -32.59
CA ASP A 509 -5.62 -24.25 -32.98
C ASP A 509 -7.01 -24.90 -32.84
N SER A 510 -7.93 -24.58 -33.76
CA SER A 510 -9.35 -24.93 -33.62
C SER A 510 -9.62 -26.43 -33.55
N ASN A 511 -8.66 -27.28 -33.92
CA ASN A 511 -8.79 -28.73 -33.90
C ASN A 511 -7.76 -29.43 -32.98
N ASN A 512 -7.00 -28.65 -32.19
CA ASN A 512 -6.00 -29.12 -31.23
C ASN A 512 -4.98 -30.11 -31.80
N ASN A 513 -4.56 -29.91 -33.06
CA ASN A 513 -3.64 -30.81 -33.76
C ASN A 513 -2.20 -30.28 -33.83
N GLN A 514 -1.93 -29.11 -33.24
CA GLN A 514 -0.63 -28.46 -33.17
C GLN A 514 -0.07 -28.06 -34.55
N LYS A 515 -0.95 -27.86 -35.52
CA LYS A 515 -0.61 -27.55 -36.91
C LYS A 515 -1.50 -26.43 -37.44
N LEU A 516 -0.91 -25.53 -38.22
CA LEU A 516 -1.68 -24.50 -38.91
C LEU A 516 -2.43 -25.08 -40.12
N ASP A 517 -3.73 -25.29 -39.94
CA ASP A 517 -4.70 -25.64 -40.97
C ASP A 517 -5.47 -24.40 -41.43
N GLU A 518 -5.00 -23.76 -42.51
CA GLU A 518 -5.56 -22.50 -43.06
C GLU A 518 -7.07 -22.55 -43.36
N ALA A 519 -7.68 -23.74 -43.47
CA ALA A 519 -9.10 -23.96 -43.76
C ALA A 519 -9.98 -24.18 -42.51
N VAL A 520 -9.37 -24.44 -41.35
CA VAL A 520 -10.06 -24.83 -40.11
C VAL A 520 -9.80 -23.80 -39.01
N ASP A 521 -8.55 -23.36 -38.89
CA ASP A 521 -8.09 -22.48 -37.81
C ASP A 521 -8.63 -21.06 -37.99
N LYS A 522 -9.45 -20.65 -37.02
CA LYS A 522 -10.11 -19.34 -37.05
C LYS A 522 -9.12 -18.21 -36.81
N PHE A 523 -9.39 -17.06 -37.43
CA PHE A 523 -8.64 -15.84 -37.18
C PHE A 523 -8.96 -15.28 -35.78
N VAL A 524 -7.94 -14.81 -35.08
CA VAL A 524 -8.05 -14.23 -33.74
C VAL A 524 -7.89 -12.71 -33.81
N ILE A 525 -8.89 -11.96 -33.34
CA ILE A 525 -8.81 -10.51 -33.18
C ILE A 525 -9.20 -10.13 -31.75
N TYR A 526 -8.27 -9.50 -31.02
CA TYR A 526 -8.55 -8.90 -29.73
C TYR A 526 -9.34 -7.60 -29.89
N TYR A 527 -10.26 -7.36 -28.97
CA TYR A 527 -10.97 -6.10 -28.86
C TYR A 527 -11.28 -5.81 -27.39
N ASP A 528 -11.41 -4.54 -27.05
CA ASP A 528 -11.90 -4.13 -25.74
C ASP A 528 -13.42 -4.05 -25.81
N ASP A 529 -14.10 -4.71 -24.88
CA ASP A 529 -15.55 -4.69 -24.74
C ASP A 529 -15.95 -3.47 -23.92
N ASP A 530 -16.61 -2.51 -24.57
CA ASP A 530 -16.98 -1.23 -23.96
C ASP A 530 -18.04 -1.39 -22.85
N GLU A 531 -18.78 -2.50 -22.82
CA GLU A 531 -19.83 -2.76 -21.80
C GLU A 531 -19.23 -3.33 -20.51
N THR A 532 -18.26 -4.24 -20.62
CA THR A 532 -17.64 -4.93 -19.47
C THR A 532 -16.28 -4.37 -19.08
N GLY A 533 -15.68 -3.52 -19.92
CA GLY A 533 -14.32 -3.00 -19.75
C GLY A 533 -13.25 -4.09 -19.85
N SER A 534 -13.56 -5.24 -20.46
CA SER A 534 -12.68 -6.41 -20.58
C SER A 534 -12.06 -6.54 -21.98
N THR A 535 -10.80 -6.98 -22.08
CA THR A 535 -10.24 -7.38 -23.38
C THR A 535 -10.75 -8.77 -23.73
N ARG A 536 -11.60 -8.86 -24.77
CA ARG A 536 -12.20 -10.10 -25.28
C ARG A 536 -11.71 -10.41 -26.68
N VAL A 537 -12.14 -11.56 -27.22
CA VAL A 537 -11.64 -12.07 -28.49
C VAL A 537 -12.79 -12.32 -29.46
N LYS A 538 -12.62 -11.88 -30.71
CA LYS A 538 -13.48 -12.22 -31.83
C LYS A 538 -12.77 -13.23 -32.72
N LEU A 539 -13.45 -14.36 -32.93
CA LEU A 539 -13.02 -15.41 -33.83
C LEU A 539 -13.73 -15.29 -35.17
N TYR A 540 -12.97 -15.31 -36.28
CA TYR A 540 -13.54 -15.22 -37.63
C TYR A 540 -13.25 -16.48 -38.45
N SER A 541 -14.23 -16.87 -39.28
CA SER A 541 -14.11 -18.01 -40.17
C SER A 541 -12.88 -17.88 -41.10
N PRO A 542 -12.11 -18.96 -41.31
CA PRO A 542 -11.02 -18.98 -42.28
C PRO A 542 -11.50 -18.97 -43.74
N THR A 543 -12.78 -19.26 -43.98
CA THR A 543 -13.39 -19.36 -45.31
C THR A 543 -14.56 -18.41 -45.48
N ASP A 544 -14.79 -17.99 -46.72
CA ASP A 544 -15.97 -17.23 -47.10
C ASP A 544 -17.23 -18.11 -47.20
N THR A 545 -18.37 -17.50 -47.53
CA THR A 545 -19.65 -18.20 -47.70
C THR A 545 -19.68 -19.22 -48.85
N SER A 546 -18.69 -19.18 -49.75
CA SER A 546 -18.50 -20.14 -50.86
C SER A 546 -17.52 -21.27 -50.51
N GLY A 547 -16.85 -21.19 -49.36
CA GLY A 547 -15.84 -22.15 -48.90
C GLY A 547 -14.41 -21.84 -49.37
N ASP A 548 -14.18 -20.66 -49.97
CA ASP A 548 -12.85 -20.24 -50.41
C ASP A 548 -12.04 -19.66 -49.24
N LEU A 549 -10.73 -19.93 -49.21
CA LEU A 549 -9.83 -19.47 -48.15
C LEU A 549 -9.66 -17.95 -48.16
N LEU A 550 -9.86 -17.33 -46.99
CA LEU A 550 -9.63 -15.91 -46.76
C LEU A 550 -8.15 -15.65 -46.44
N LYS A 551 -7.64 -14.53 -46.96
CA LYS A 551 -6.27 -14.06 -46.69
C LYS A 551 -6.16 -13.22 -45.43
N GLU A 552 -7.26 -12.57 -45.08
CA GLU A 552 -7.42 -11.62 -43.97
C GLU A 552 -8.78 -11.91 -43.33
N PRO A 553 -8.96 -11.64 -42.03
CA PRO A 553 -10.25 -11.82 -41.37
C PRO A 553 -11.34 -10.92 -41.99
N ASP A 554 -12.50 -11.51 -42.29
CA ASP A 554 -13.68 -10.74 -42.72
C ASP A 554 -14.39 -10.14 -41.51
N THR A 555 -13.92 -8.96 -41.09
CA THR A 555 -14.50 -8.20 -39.97
C THR A 555 -15.91 -7.69 -40.23
N THR A 556 -16.43 -7.79 -41.46
CA THR A 556 -17.83 -7.45 -41.78
C THR A 556 -18.79 -8.61 -41.52
N SER A 557 -18.27 -9.83 -41.40
CA SER A 557 -19.03 -11.01 -40.98
C SER A 557 -19.20 -11.05 -39.45
N SER A 558 -20.21 -11.77 -38.97
CA SER A 558 -20.37 -11.98 -37.52
C SER A 558 -19.27 -12.90 -36.99
N PRO A 559 -18.66 -12.59 -35.83
CA PRO A 559 -17.72 -13.49 -35.18
C PRO A 559 -18.41 -14.77 -34.72
N ILE A 560 -17.62 -15.79 -34.39
CA ILE A 560 -18.10 -17.14 -34.02
C ILE A 560 -17.54 -17.51 -32.64
N PRO A 561 -18.32 -17.40 -31.55
CA PRO A 561 -19.73 -16.99 -31.52
C PRO A 561 -19.92 -15.45 -31.63
N PRO A 562 -21.15 -14.96 -31.91
CA PRO A 562 -21.42 -13.53 -32.15
C PRO A 562 -21.03 -12.59 -31.00
N GLU A 563 -21.13 -13.07 -29.77
CA GLU A 563 -20.78 -12.36 -28.53
C GLU A 563 -19.27 -12.27 -28.26
N GLY A 564 -18.45 -12.96 -29.05
CA GLY A 564 -17.03 -13.16 -28.77
C GLY A 564 -16.78 -14.19 -27.69
N VAL A 565 -15.52 -14.50 -27.43
CA VAL A 565 -15.09 -15.43 -26.38
C VAL A 565 -14.18 -14.71 -25.39
N GLU A 566 -14.15 -15.23 -24.17
CA GLU A 566 -13.14 -14.80 -23.21
C GLU A 566 -11.75 -15.24 -23.64
N ILE A 567 -10.73 -14.52 -23.20
CA ILE A 567 -9.35 -14.80 -23.59
C ILE A 567 -8.87 -16.16 -23.09
N ASN A 568 -9.35 -16.63 -21.93
CA ASN A 568 -9.04 -17.96 -21.39
C ASN A 568 -9.75 -19.11 -22.14
N GLU A 569 -10.78 -18.81 -22.92
CA GLU A 569 -11.53 -19.80 -23.73
C GLU A 569 -10.92 -20.03 -25.13
N LEU A 570 -9.83 -19.32 -25.46
CA LEU A 570 -9.14 -19.52 -26.73
C LEU A 570 -8.45 -20.88 -26.82
N ASN A 571 -8.55 -21.52 -28.00
CA ASN A 571 -7.78 -22.73 -28.28
C ASN A 571 -6.34 -22.35 -28.64
N TYR A 572 -5.49 -22.26 -27.62
CA TYR A 572 -4.06 -22.01 -27.79
C TYR A 572 -3.35 -23.21 -28.42
N LEU A 573 -2.27 -22.95 -29.17
CA LEU A 573 -1.33 -23.99 -29.59
C LEU A 573 -0.74 -24.73 -28.37
N TRP A 574 -0.52 -23.99 -27.29
CA TRP A 574 -0.26 -24.49 -25.94
C TRP A 574 -0.40 -23.34 -24.93
N SER A 575 -0.71 -23.68 -23.68
CA SER A 575 -0.66 -22.79 -22.52
C SER A 575 0.30 -23.34 -21.46
N GLY A 576 1.11 -22.47 -20.87
CA GLY A 576 1.99 -22.80 -19.76
C GLY A 576 1.22 -22.95 -18.46
N ALA A 577 0.14 -22.18 -18.29
CA ALA A 577 -0.76 -22.30 -17.16
C ALA A 577 -1.48 -23.67 -17.16
N ASP A 578 -1.92 -24.20 -18.30
CA ASP A 578 -2.56 -25.54 -18.35
C ASP A 578 -1.63 -26.65 -17.84
N TRP A 579 -0.33 -26.57 -18.18
CA TRP A 579 0.67 -27.50 -17.65
C TRP A 579 0.82 -27.36 -16.13
N LEU A 580 0.80 -26.13 -15.63
CA LEU A 580 1.00 -25.80 -14.22
C LEU A 580 -0.26 -25.96 -13.38
N LYS A 581 -1.46 -25.95 -13.95
CA LYS A 581 -2.74 -26.19 -13.25
C LYS A 581 -3.01 -27.67 -13.03
N ASN A 582 -2.61 -28.49 -14.01
CA ASN A 582 -2.83 -29.93 -14.04
C ASN A 582 -2.80 -30.61 -12.65
N PRO A 583 -3.92 -31.18 -12.19
CA PRO A 583 -4.04 -31.76 -10.85
C PRO A 583 -3.14 -32.99 -10.64
N ALA A 584 -2.66 -33.61 -11.72
CA ALA A 584 -1.70 -34.73 -11.67
C ALA A 584 -0.23 -34.29 -11.61
N LEU A 585 0.06 -32.99 -11.53
CA LEU A 585 1.43 -32.46 -11.41
C LEU A 585 2.00 -32.70 -10.00
N ASP A 586 3.06 -33.51 -9.91
CA ASP A 586 3.79 -33.70 -8.66
C ASP A 586 4.76 -32.54 -8.42
N VAL A 587 4.34 -31.62 -7.54
CA VAL A 587 5.11 -30.46 -7.10
C VAL A 587 6.13 -30.79 -6.00
N THR A 588 6.01 -31.96 -5.38
CA THR A 588 6.81 -32.32 -4.19
C THR A 588 8.17 -32.88 -4.56
N ASN A 589 8.23 -33.74 -5.58
CA ASN A 589 9.49 -34.37 -6.00
C ASN A 589 10.15 -33.60 -7.15
N GLN A 590 11.48 -33.48 -7.07
CA GLN A 590 12.27 -32.89 -8.15
C GLN A 590 12.37 -33.85 -9.33
N ARG A 591 12.03 -33.35 -10.53
CA ARG A 591 12.21 -34.10 -11.79
C ARG A 591 13.70 -34.26 -12.11
N SER A 592 14.07 -35.27 -12.90
CA SER A 592 15.35 -35.23 -13.62
C SER A 592 15.19 -34.41 -14.90
N TYR A 593 16.11 -33.50 -15.20
CA TYR A 593 16.00 -32.61 -16.37
C TYR A 593 15.65 -33.35 -17.66
N SER A 594 16.20 -34.54 -17.89
CA SER A 594 15.99 -35.34 -19.11
C SER A 594 14.64 -36.09 -19.16
N SER A 595 13.84 -36.07 -18.10
CA SER A 595 12.54 -36.77 -17.99
C SER A 595 11.39 -35.90 -18.48
N ALA A 596 10.40 -36.48 -19.16
CA ALA A 596 9.16 -35.79 -19.55
C ALA A 596 7.97 -36.07 -18.60
N GLY A 597 8.23 -36.54 -17.39
CA GLY A 597 7.18 -36.80 -16.40
C GLY A 597 6.52 -35.53 -15.85
N ASN A 598 5.34 -35.68 -15.25
CA ASN A 598 4.56 -34.62 -14.61
C ASN A 598 5.17 -34.23 -13.25
N GLN A 599 6.39 -33.70 -13.27
CA GLN A 599 7.13 -33.21 -12.11
C GLN A 599 7.85 -31.91 -12.46
N ARG A 600 8.03 -31.01 -11.50
CA ARG A 600 8.74 -29.74 -11.73
C ARG A 600 10.25 -29.89 -11.58
N TYR A 601 11.01 -29.12 -12.36
CA TYR A 601 12.47 -28.99 -12.24
C TYR A 601 12.79 -27.55 -11.84
N ILE A 602 12.89 -27.30 -10.54
CA ILE A 602 13.12 -25.95 -10.00
C ILE A 602 14.49 -25.92 -9.34
N PHE A 603 15.30 -24.91 -9.67
CA PHE A 603 16.65 -24.77 -9.14
C PHE A 603 16.95 -23.33 -8.76
N THR A 604 17.99 -23.15 -7.96
CA THR A 604 18.57 -21.86 -7.58
C THR A 604 20.09 -21.95 -7.68
N ASP A 605 20.79 -20.85 -7.38
CA ASP A 605 22.25 -20.85 -7.31
C ASP A 605 22.73 -21.87 -6.27
N ASP A 606 23.89 -22.47 -6.47
CA ASP A 606 24.45 -23.36 -5.47
C ASP A 606 24.83 -22.55 -4.21
N ILE A 607 24.31 -22.98 -3.08
CA ILE A 607 24.59 -22.40 -1.77
C ILE A 607 25.19 -23.53 -0.93
N ASP A 608 26.40 -23.34 -0.43
CA ASP A 608 27.07 -24.34 0.42
C ASP A 608 26.29 -24.54 1.72
N THR A 609 25.44 -25.56 1.74
CA THR A 609 24.59 -25.88 2.90
C THR A 609 25.38 -26.45 4.08
N SER A 610 26.67 -26.75 3.90
CA SER A 610 27.55 -27.27 4.95
C SER A 610 28.30 -26.18 5.72
N ALA A 611 28.08 -24.92 5.37
CA ALA A 611 28.66 -23.76 6.01
C ALA A 611 27.56 -22.79 6.48
N ASP A 612 27.88 -22.00 7.50
CA ASP A 612 26.94 -21.00 8.04
C ASP A 612 26.53 -20.00 6.96
N VAL A 613 25.30 -19.51 7.06
CA VAL A 613 24.69 -18.57 6.11
C VAL A 613 25.56 -17.31 5.90
N SER A 614 25.97 -17.08 4.65
CA SER A 614 26.65 -15.87 4.19
C SER A 614 26.61 -15.76 2.67
N THR A 615 26.75 -14.54 2.14
CA THR A 615 26.85 -14.29 0.69
C THR A 615 28.08 -14.95 0.06
N GLY A 616 29.12 -15.23 0.87
CA GLY A 616 30.31 -15.96 0.42
C GLY A 616 30.07 -17.45 0.12
N ASN A 617 28.93 -18.00 0.55
CA ASN A 617 28.57 -19.40 0.36
C ASN A 617 27.89 -19.67 -1.00
N VAL A 618 27.54 -18.61 -1.74
CA VAL A 618 26.84 -18.72 -3.01
C VAL A 618 27.84 -18.88 -4.15
N ASP A 619 27.80 -20.00 -4.86
CA ASP A 619 28.53 -20.24 -6.10
C ASP A 619 27.62 -20.01 -7.31
N HIS A 620 27.71 -18.82 -7.90
CA HIS A 620 26.98 -18.43 -9.11
C HIS A 620 27.37 -19.20 -10.37
N THR A 621 28.35 -20.12 -10.31
CA THR A 621 28.74 -20.99 -11.43
C THR A 621 28.10 -22.37 -11.37
N GLN A 622 27.42 -22.68 -10.27
CA GLN A 622 26.76 -23.94 -10.03
C GLN A 622 25.30 -23.72 -9.63
N THR A 623 24.52 -24.80 -9.66
CA THR A 623 23.09 -24.76 -9.35
C THR A 623 22.72 -25.92 -8.45
N MET A 624 21.77 -25.71 -7.55
CA MET A 624 21.21 -26.75 -6.71
C MET A 624 19.68 -26.85 -6.83
N ALA A 625 19.11 -27.99 -6.45
CA ALA A 625 17.66 -28.19 -6.51
C ALA A 625 16.94 -27.38 -5.42
N PHE A 626 15.95 -26.57 -5.80
CA PHE A 626 15.14 -25.79 -4.87
C PHE A 626 14.05 -26.67 -4.25
N THR A 627 14.39 -27.36 -3.16
CA THR A 627 13.53 -28.32 -2.46
C THR A 627 13.56 -28.07 -0.96
N PRO A 628 12.60 -28.56 -0.16
CA PRO A 628 12.60 -28.34 1.30
C PRO A 628 13.88 -28.84 2.01
N GLY A 629 14.64 -29.73 1.38
CA GLY A 629 15.95 -30.16 1.86
C GLY A 629 16.98 -29.03 1.94
N PHE A 630 16.79 -27.95 1.17
CA PHE A 630 17.64 -26.75 1.16
C PHE A 630 17.84 -26.15 2.56
N VAL A 631 16.77 -26.11 3.37
CA VAL A 631 16.75 -25.45 4.69
C VAL A 631 16.70 -26.45 5.85
N ASN A 632 16.84 -27.75 5.58
CA ASN A 632 16.71 -28.82 6.57
C ASN A 632 18.02 -29.08 7.33
N ASP A 633 18.73 -28.02 7.73
CA ASP A 633 19.98 -28.10 8.46
C ASP A 633 19.95 -27.18 9.70
N THR A 634 19.71 -27.77 10.87
CA THR A 634 19.71 -27.07 12.17
C THR A 634 21.12 -26.69 12.66
N THR A 635 22.16 -27.06 11.92
CA THR A 635 23.56 -26.81 12.27
C THR A 635 24.19 -25.65 11.51
N HIS A 636 23.65 -25.26 10.35
CA HIS A 636 24.24 -24.25 9.45
C HIS A 636 23.29 -23.11 9.05
N ASP A 637 22.12 -23.00 9.68
CA ASP A 637 21.24 -21.82 9.64
C ASP A 637 20.76 -21.36 8.24
N ASN A 638 20.77 -22.25 7.23
CA ASN A 638 20.37 -21.93 5.84
C ASN A 638 18.89 -21.49 5.66
N TYR A 639 18.03 -21.73 6.66
CA TYR A 639 16.64 -21.27 6.62
C TYR A 639 16.52 -19.74 6.58
N PHE A 640 17.53 -18.99 7.05
CA PHE A 640 17.52 -17.53 7.01
C PHE A 640 17.52 -16.94 5.59
N PHE A 641 17.97 -17.67 4.57
CA PHE A 641 17.86 -17.20 3.18
C PHE A 641 16.41 -16.93 2.75
N LEU A 642 15.42 -17.54 3.39
CA LEU A 642 13.98 -17.33 3.12
C LEU A 642 13.36 -16.26 4.02
N ASN A 643 14.16 -15.66 4.92
CA ASN A 643 13.71 -14.73 5.96
C ASN A 643 12.41 -15.16 6.68
N PRO A 644 12.36 -16.36 7.30
CA PRO A 644 11.13 -16.90 7.87
C PRO A 644 10.74 -16.26 9.21
N GLU A 645 11.50 -15.29 9.73
CA GLU A 645 11.34 -14.84 11.11
C GLU A 645 10.11 -13.94 11.30
N ASP A 646 9.24 -14.35 12.22
CA ASP A 646 8.27 -13.49 12.90
C ASP A 646 8.65 -13.40 14.39
N ALA A 647 8.35 -12.26 15.00
CA ALA A 647 8.67 -11.99 16.40
C ALA A 647 8.12 -13.08 17.34
N GLY A 648 9.02 -13.85 17.95
CA GLY A 648 8.68 -14.90 18.91
C GLY A 648 8.74 -16.34 18.40
N MET A 649 9.08 -16.56 17.11
CA MET A 649 9.28 -17.91 16.58
C MET A 649 10.43 -18.67 17.28
N THR A 650 10.26 -20.00 17.36
CA THR A 650 11.34 -20.93 17.70
C THR A 650 12.11 -21.34 16.44
N GLU A 651 13.37 -21.74 16.60
CA GLU A 651 14.21 -22.24 15.47
C GLU A 651 13.53 -23.38 14.68
N ALA A 652 12.84 -24.29 15.37
CA ALA A 652 12.11 -25.38 14.72
C ALA A 652 10.93 -24.86 13.88
N GLN A 653 10.27 -23.79 14.32
CA GLN A 653 9.20 -23.14 13.55
C GLN A 653 9.77 -22.41 12.34
N MET A 654 10.85 -21.65 12.48
CA MET A 654 11.51 -20.98 11.35
C MET A 654 11.94 -21.95 10.25
N ILE A 655 12.51 -23.10 10.62
CA ILE A 655 12.85 -24.15 9.64
C ILE A 655 11.60 -24.69 8.95
N THR A 656 10.53 -24.94 9.70
CA THR A 656 9.27 -25.42 9.15
C THR A 656 8.63 -24.39 8.22
N GLU A 657 8.71 -23.11 8.58
CA GLU A 657 8.21 -21.99 7.77
C GLU A 657 8.98 -21.86 6.47
N ALA A 658 10.32 -21.84 6.52
CA ALA A 658 11.14 -21.82 5.32
C ALA A 658 10.85 -23.03 4.40
N GLN A 659 10.61 -24.21 4.96
CA GLN A 659 10.17 -25.38 4.19
C GLN A 659 8.79 -25.17 3.57
N ASN A 660 7.86 -24.54 4.27
CA ASN A 660 6.51 -24.26 3.77
C ASN A 660 6.52 -23.20 2.68
N ILE A 661 7.33 -22.14 2.80
CA ILE A 661 7.54 -21.13 1.74
C ILE A 661 8.06 -21.82 0.47
N ILE A 662 9.04 -22.73 0.59
CA ILE A 662 9.56 -23.50 -0.56
C ILE A 662 8.45 -24.38 -1.15
N LYS A 663 7.71 -25.14 -0.33
CA LYS A 663 6.60 -25.99 -0.83
C LYS A 663 5.54 -25.16 -1.55
N PHE A 664 5.19 -23.99 -1.01
CA PHE A 664 4.20 -23.08 -1.60
C PHE A 664 4.67 -22.51 -2.93
N THR A 665 5.93 -22.04 -3.00
CA THR A 665 6.57 -21.55 -4.24
C THR A 665 6.61 -22.65 -5.31
N ARG A 666 6.86 -23.89 -4.90
CA ARG A 666 6.80 -25.07 -5.80
C ARG A 666 5.37 -25.42 -6.25
N GLY A 667 4.34 -24.89 -5.59
CA GLY A 667 2.94 -25.04 -5.98
C GLY A 667 2.12 -26.01 -5.13
N GLN A 668 2.53 -26.27 -3.88
CA GLN A 668 1.74 -27.03 -2.91
C GLN A 668 0.76 -26.10 -2.15
N GLU A 669 -0.52 -26.48 -2.13
CA GLU A 669 -1.59 -25.78 -1.44
C GLU A 669 -1.89 -26.35 -0.04
N GLY A 670 -2.76 -25.68 0.72
CA GLY A 670 -3.21 -26.13 2.04
C GLY A 670 -2.14 -25.99 3.13
N LEU A 671 -1.25 -25.02 2.97
CA LEU A 671 -0.20 -24.69 3.93
C LEU A 671 -0.61 -23.50 4.80
N SER A 672 0.00 -23.41 5.97
CA SER A 672 -0.23 -22.33 6.94
C SER A 672 1.10 -21.92 7.55
N ASN A 673 1.18 -20.65 7.97
CA ASN A 673 2.32 -20.15 8.73
C ASN A 673 2.46 -20.97 10.03
N SER A 674 3.68 -21.42 10.30
CA SER A 674 4.04 -22.35 11.39
C SER A 674 3.96 -21.74 12.79
N PHE A 675 3.83 -20.42 12.89
CA PHE A 675 3.67 -19.67 14.14
C PHE A 675 2.25 -19.17 14.32
N SER A 676 1.74 -18.35 13.39
CA SER A 676 0.41 -17.75 13.51
C SER A 676 -0.73 -18.74 13.23
N GLY A 677 -0.45 -19.80 12.47
CA GLY A 677 -1.47 -20.73 11.98
C GLY A 677 -2.32 -20.16 10.85
N THR A 678 -2.02 -18.94 10.37
CA THR A 678 -2.73 -18.30 9.27
C THR A 678 -2.53 -19.10 7.99
N ALA A 679 -3.61 -19.41 7.27
CA ALA A 679 -3.52 -20.07 5.98
C ALA A 679 -2.80 -19.17 4.96
N TYR A 680 -2.00 -19.78 4.09
CA TYR A 680 -1.43 -19.06 2.96
C TYR A 680 -2.51 -18.65 1.95
N ARG A 681 -2.21 -17.70 1.06
CA ARG A 681 -3.17 -17.30 0.00
C ARG A 681 -3.66 -18.51 -0.81
N ASN A 682 -4.94 -18.47 -1.17
CA ASN A 682 -5.56 -19.49 -2.00
C ASN A 682 -5.23 -19.25 -3.49
N ARG A 683 -4.86 -20.32 -4.21
CA ARG A 683 -4.71 -20.33 -5.68
C ARG A 683 -5.57 -21.42 -6.34
N THR A 684 -6.48 -22.02 -5.59
CA THR A 684 -7.35 -23.11 -6.05
C THR A 684 -8.69 -22.53 -6.47
N LEU A 685 -9.10 -22.85 -7.70
CA LEU A 685 -10.42 -22.57 -8.25
C LEU A 685 -11.09 -23.87 -8.66
N VAL A 686 -12.41 -23.94 -8.57
CA VAL A 686 -13.19 -25.09 -9.00
C VAL A 686 -13.67 -24.88 -10.43
N GLU A 687 -13.14 -25.66 -11.36
CA GLU A 687 -13.54 -25.65 -12.77
C GLU A 687 -14.13 -27.01 -13.15
N ASP A 688 -15.33 -27.01 -13.74
CA ASP A 688 -16.05 -28.22 -14.16
C ASP A 688 -16.17 -29.32 -13.06
N GLY A 689 -16.20 -28.91 -11.80
CA GLY A 689 -16.29 -29.80 -10.63
C GLY A 689 -14.96 -30.45 -10.21
N SER A 690 -13.82 -29.92 -10.68
CA SER A 690 -12.47 -30.30 -10.24
C SER A 690 -11.66 -29.10 -9.75
N ASP A 691 -10.88 -29.32 -8.69
CA ASP A 691 -9.94 -28.33 -8.16
C ASP A 691 -8.76 -28.14 -9.11
N GLU A 692 -8.63 -26.94 -9.68
CA GLU A 692 -7.51 -26.50 -10.50
C GLU A 692 -6.69 -25.46 -9.74
N ILE A 693 -5.36 -25.64 -9.70
CA ILE A 693 -4.46 -24.79 -8.90
C ILE A 693 -3.65 -23.88 -9.81
N TYR A 694 -3.91 -22.58 -9.76
CA TYR A 694 -3.26 -21.54 -10.56
C TYR A 694 -1.85 -21.22 -10.03
N ARG A 695 -0.87 -22.07 -10.37
CA ARG A 695 0.50 -21.98 -9.83
C ARG A 695 1.38 -20.91 -10.46
N LEU A 696 1.07 -20.47 -11.68
CA LEU A 696 1.86 -19.46 -12.40
C LEU A 696 1.45 -18.06 -11.94
N GLY A 697 2.42 -17.31 -11.43
CA GLY A 697 2.21 -15.92 -11.04
C GLY A 697 1.92 -15.03 -12.25
N ASP A 698 1.37 -13.85 -12.01
CA ASP A 698 1.15 -12.84 -13.04
C ASP A 698 2.45 -12.42 -13.73
N ILE A 699 2.32 -12.04 -15.01
CA ILE A 699 3.43 -11.62 -15.87
C ILE A 699 3.10 -10.25 -16.44
N VAL A 700 3.51 -9.20 -15.72
CA VAL A 700 3.16 -7.82 -16.05
C VAL A 700 4.10 -7.25 -17.12
N HIS A 701 5.43 -7.32 -16.89
CA HIS A 701 6.40 -6.68 -17.79
C HIS A 701 7.38 -7.66 -18.44
N SER A 702 7.47 -8.88 -17.93
CA SER A 702 8.43 -9.88 -18.41
C SER A 702 7.98 -10.52 -19.72
N THR A 703 8.03 -9.76 -20.81
CA THR A 703 7.67 -10.26 -22.15
C THR A 703 8.39 -11.59 -22.46
N PRO A 704 7.67 -12.65 -22.84
CA PRO A 704 8.26 -13.93 -23.21
C PRO A 704 9.31 -13.78 -24.31
N THR A 705 10.49 -14.35 -24.07
CA THR A 705 11.64 -14.27 -24.97
C THR A 705 12.00 -15.65 -25.48
N VAL A 706 12.06 -15.78 -26.81
CA VAL A 706 12.20 -17.08 -27.48
C VAL A 706 13.65 -17.31 -27.88
N VAL A 707 14.26 -18.37 -27.35
CA VAL A 707 15.52 -18.90 -27.87
C VAL A 707 15.21 -19.96 -28.92
N LYS A 708 15.58 -19.63 -30.16
CA LYS A 708 15.52 -20.51 -31.34
C LYS A 708 16.86 -20.45 -32.08
N ARG A 709 16.97 -21.04 -33.27
CA ARG A 709 18.20 -21.03 -34.09
C ARG A 709 19.00 -19.71 -34.00
N PRO A 710 20.35 -19.75 -33.89
CA PRO A 710 21.18 -18.54 -33.80
C PRO A 710 20.91 -17.56 -34.95
N ALA A 711 20.67 -16.27 -34.62
CA ALA A 711 20.19 -15.25 -35.56
C ALA A 711 21.25 -14.19 -35.94
N GLU A 712 22.28 -14.00 -35.13
CA GLU A 712 23.20 -12.85 -35.19
C GLU A 712 24.13 -12.83 -36.41
N ASN A 713 24.23 -13.94 -37.18
CA ASN A 713 24.97 -14.03 -38.45
C ASN A 713 26.39 -13.38 -38.40
N TYR A 714 27.09 -13.48 -37.26
CA TYR A 714 28.42 -12.87 -37.08
C TYR A 714 29.47 -13.39 -38.08
N ASP A 715 29.26 -14.59 -38.61
CA ASP A 715 30.03 -15.18 -39.69
C ASP A 715 29.93 -14.37 -41.00
N LEU A 716 28.78 -13.73 -41.25
CA LEU A 716 28.54 -12.91 -42.45
C LEU A 716 28.82 -11.42 -42.20
N ILE A 717 28.40 -10.89 -41.05
CA ILE A 717 28.48 -9.44 -40.75
C ILE A 717 29.92 -9.03 -40.40
N TYR A 718 30.58 -9.83 -39.55
CA TYR A 718 31.92 -9.53 -39.03
C TYR A 718 33.00 -10.47 -39.57
N ASN A 719 32.64 -11.40 -40.47
CA ASN A 719 33.53 -12.41 -41.03
C ASN A 719 34.19 -13.30 -39.95
N ASP A 720 33.53 -13.48 -38.80
CA ASP A 720 34.01 -14.37 -37.74
C ASP A 720 33.62 -15.83 -38.04
N LEU A 721 34.52 -16.53 -38.72
CA LEU A 721 34.34 -17.93 -39.08
C LEU A 721 34.14 -18.85 -37.87
N SER A 722 34.55 -18.44 -36.67
CA SER A 722 34.39 -19.25 -35.45
C SER A 722 32.93 -19.38 -35.02
N TYR A 723 32.06 -18.42 -35.37
CA TYR A 723 30.62 -18.46 -35.12
C TYR A 723 29.89 -19.47 -36.02
N SER A 724 30.41 -19.73 -37.22
CA SER A 724 29.76 -20.65 -38.18
C SER A 724 29.61 -22.08 -37.63
N ASN A 725 30.55 -22.55 -36.80
CA ASN A 725 30.48 -23.87 -36.15
C ASN A 725 29.40 -23.90 -35.06
N PHE A 726 29.29 -22.82 -34.28
CA PHE A 726 28.23 -22.66 -33.28
C PHE A 726 26.85 -22.64 -33.94
N LYS A 727 26.69 -21.81 -34.98
CA LYS A 727 25.45 -21.73 -35.76
C LYS A 727 25.04 -23.06 -36.37
N LYS A 728 25.97 -23.81 -36.97
CA LYS A 728 25.69 -25.15 -37.53
C LYS A 728 25.25 -26.15 -36.47
N LYS A 729 25.83 -26.12 -35.27
CA LYS A 729 25.46 -27.01 -34.17
C LYS A 729 24.05 -26.73 -33.65
N TYR A 730 23.67 -25.46 -33.56
CA TYR A 730 22.42 -25.02 -32.92
C TYR A 730 21.32 -24.60 -33.89
N VAL A 731 21.48 -24.81 -35.20
CA VAL A 731 20.47 -24.46 -36.20
C VAL A 731 19.13 -25.19 -35.97
N ASP A 732 19.19 -26.44 -35.52
CA ASP A 732 18.01 -27.28 -35.24
C ASP A 732 17.72 -27.37 -33.73
N ARG A 733 18.12 -26.37 -32.93
CA ARG A 733 17.83 -26.38 -31.49
C ARG A 733 16.33 -26.22 -31.23
N ARG A 734 15.87 -26.84 -30.14
CA ARG A 734 14.49 -26.71 -29.64
C ARG A 734 14.19 -25.25 -29.37
N MET A 735 12.97 -24.83 -29.65
CA MET A 735 12.49 -23.51 -29.26
C MET A 735 12.11 -23.55 -27.79
N VAL A 736 12.68 -22.64 -27.01
CA VAL A 736 12.37 -22.48 -25.59
C VAL A 736 11.93 -21.05 -25.36
N VAL A 737 10.83 -20.88 -24.63
CA VAL A 737 10.24 -19.60 -24.30
C VAL A 737 10.55 -19.29 -22.85
N TYR A 738 11.21 -18.16 -22.60
CA TYR A 738 11.62 -17.72 -21.28
C TYR A 738 10.80 -16.54 -20.83
N THR A 739 10.26 -16.59 -19.62
CA THR A 739 9.48 -15.52 -19.01
C THR A 739 9.78 -15.46 -17.53
N GLY A 740 9.89 -14.25 -16.98
CA GLY A 740 9.82 -14.04 -15.54
C GLY A 740 8.35 -13.98 -15.10
N ALA A 741 8.06 -14.44 -13.90
CA ALA A 741 6.75 -14.35 -13.28
C ALA A 741 6.86 -13.84 -11.84
N ASN A 742 5.77 -13.24 -11.36
CA ASN A 742 5.64 -12.72 -10.00
C ASN A 742 5.27 -13.83 -8.98
N ASP A 743 5.55 -15.09 -9.31
CA ASP A 743 5.66 -16.20 -8.35
C ASP A 743 7.12 -16.42 -7.88
N GLY A 744 8.03 -15.56 -8.34
CA GLY A 744 9.43 -15.53 -7.95
C GLY A 744 10.37 -16.28 -8.87
N MET A 745 9.90 -16.75 -10.02
CA MET A 745 10.69 -17.60 -10.89
C MET A 745 10.88 -17.03 -12.30
N LEU A 746 12.03 -17.35 -12.90
CA LEU A 746 12.17 -17.38 -14.36
C LEU A 746 11.76 -18.77 -14.85
N HIS A 747 10.72 -18.85 -15.68
CA HIS A 747 10.25 -20.09 -16.27
C HIS A 747 10.79 -20.30 -17.68
N ALA A 748 11.00 -21.57 -18.03
CA ALA A 748 11.37 -22.01 -19.37
C ALA A 748 10.34 -23.00 -19.91
N PHE A 749 9.53 -22.57 -20.88
CA PHE A 749 8.48 -23.38 -21.50
C PHE A 749 8.94 -23.98 -22.83
N ASN A 750 8.52 -25.22 -23.12
CA ASN A 750 8.83 -25.89 -24.36
C ASN A 750 7.97 -25.36 -25.51
N GLY A 751 8.60 -24.65 -26.45
CA GLY A 751 7.97 -24.22 -27.71
C GLY A 751 8.02 -25.25 -28.84
N GLY A 752 8.69 -26.39 -28.64
CA GLY A 752 8.78 -27.47 -29.63
C GLY A 752 9.77 -27.26 -30.77
N PHE A 753 9.55 -27.93 -31.90
CA PHE A 753 10.26 -27.75 -33.17
C PHE A 753 9.26 -27.42 -34.27
N TYR A 754 9.49 -26.32 -34.99
CA TYR A 754 8.65 -25.91 -36.10
C TYR A 754 9.11 -26.59 -37.40
N ASN A 755 8.18 -27.27 -38.05
CA ASN A 755 8.38 -27.81 -39.40
C ASN A 755 7.67 -26.89 -40.41
N ALA A 756 8.45 -26.12 -41.17
CA ALA A 756 7.92 -25.16 -42.13
C ALA A 756 7.24 -25.80 -43.35
N VAL A 757 7.48 -27.10 -43.64
CA VAL A 757 6.85 -27.80 -44.77
C VAL A 757 5.42 -28.18 -44.41
N ASP A 758 5.25 -28.78 -43.24
CA ASP A 758 3.96 -29.30 -42.78
C ASP A 758 3.19 -28.30 -41.90
N LYS A 759 3.83 -27.16 -41.56
CA LYS A 759 3.33 -26.08 -40.69
C LYS A 759 2.91 -26.56 -39.30
N GLU A 760 3.59 -27.58 -38.81
CA GLU A 760 3.31 -28.25 -37.53
C GLU A 760 4.40 -27.96 -36.49
N PHE A 761 3.99 -28.01 -35.23
CA PHE A 761 4.90 -28.02 -34.09
C PHE A 761 5.03 -29.43 -33.55
N THR A 762 6.27 -29.92 -33.49
CA THR A 762 6.56 -31.27 -33.02
C THR A 762 7.26 -31.25 -31.67
N THR A 763 7.02 -32.26 -30.86
CA THR A 763 7.58 -32.40 -29.50
C THR A 763 9.00 -32.97 -29.50
N ALA A 764 9.41 -33.67 -30.56
CA ALA A 764 10.70 -34.35 -30.69
C ALA A 764 11.35 -34.13 -32.07
N SER A 765 12.68 -34.01 -32.10
CA SER A 765 13.46 -33.91 -33.33
C SER A 765 14.89 -34.40 -33.11
N GLY A 766 15.45 -35.13 -34.07
CA GLY A 766 16.86 -35.54 -34.08
C GLY A 766 17.33 -36.34 -32.85
N GLY A 767 16.46 -37.20 -32.29
CA GLY A 767 16.75 -38.01 -31.10
C GLY A 767 16.71 -37.28 -29.76
N LYS A 768 16.25 -36.02 -29.73
CA LYS A 768 16.03 -35.25 -28.49
C LYS A 768 14.78 -35.76 -27.76
N THR A 769 14.79 -35.70 -26.43
CA THR A 769 13.64 -36.07 -25.57
C THR A 769 12.36 -35.38 -26.03
N ALA A 770 11.26 -36.12 -26.13
CA ALA A 770 9.95 -35.58 -26.45
C ALA A 770 9.33 -34.91 -25.20
N TYR A 771 9.25 -33.59 -25.20
CA TYR A 771 8.53 -32.82 -24.18
C TYR A 771 7.22 -32.31 -24.78
N PRO A 772 6.07 -32.40 -24.07
CA PRO A 772 4.83 -31.76 -24.50
C PRO A 772 5.03 -30.27 -24.77
N LEU A 773 4.30 -29.71 -25.74
CA LEU A 773 4.29 -28.26 -25.96
C LEU A 773 3.71 -27.56 -24.74
N GLY A 774 4.23 -26.38 -24.39
CA GLY A 774 3.83 -25.64 -23.18
C GLY A 774 4.34 -26.23 -21.86
N MET A 775 4.98 -27.41 -21.87
CA MET A 775 5.58 -28.00 -20.66
C MET A 775 6.65 -27.07 -20.06
N GLU A 776 6.61 -26.87 -18.75
CA GLU A 776 7.70 -26.25 -17.98
C GLU A 776 8.93 -27.18 -17.99
N LEU A 777 9.94 -26.81 -18.79
CA LEU A 777 11.21 -27.52 -18.87
C LEU A 777 12.03 -27.34 -17.60
N TRP A 778 12.00 -26.13 -17.03
CA TRP A 778 12.61 -25.78 -15.76
C TRP A 778 12.15 -24.40 -15.29
N ALA A 779 12.34 -24.12 -14.00
CA ALA A 779 12.21 -22.79 -13.43
C ALA A 779 13.44 -22.47 -12.54
N TYR A 780 13.83 -21.20 -12.52
CA TYR A 780 14.97 -20.70 -11.75
C TYR A 780 14.52 -19.64 -10.75
N VAL A 781 14.89 -19.82 -9.48
CA VAL A 781 14.67 -18.85 -8.41
C VAL A 781 16.00 -18.14 -8.13
N PRO A 782 16.13 -16.82 -8.42
CA PRO A 782 17.35 -16.09 -8.12
C PRO A 782 17.66 -16.06 -6.63
N ASN A 783 18.93 -16.22 -6.22
CA ASN A 783 19.31 -16.17 -4.81
C ASN A 783 18.89 -14.86 -4.11
N SER A 784 18.95 -13.74 -4.86
CA SER A 784 18.65 -12.39 -4.38
C SER A 784 17.18 -12.20 -4.03
N LEU A 785 16.33 -13.12 -4.47
CA LEU A 785 14.88 -13.09 -4.29
C LEU A 785 14.40 -14.05 -3.18
N LEU A 786 15.24 -14.97 -2.72
CA LEU A 786 14.87 -15.94 -1.69
C LEU A 786 14.21 -15.32 -0.46
N PRO A 787 14.72 -14.22 0.13
CA PRO A 787 14.09 -13.65 1.33
C PRO A 787 12.77 -12.93 1.03
N HIS A 788 12.53 -12.55 -0.23
CA HIS A 788 11.27 -11.92 -0.67
C HIS A 788 10.12 -12.93 -0.80
N LEU A 789 10.42 -14.22 -0.96
CA LEU A 789 9.40 -15.26 -1.16
C LEU A 789 8.46 -15.44 0.03
N ARG A 790 8.81 -14.96 1.23
CA ARG A 790 7.90 -15.00 2.39
C ARG A 790 6.57 -14.30 2.08
N TRP A 791 6.60 -13.17 1.38
CA TRP A 791 5.41 -12.37 1.11
C TRP A 791 4.52 -12.98 0.01
N LEU A 792 5.06 -13.91 -0.79
CA LEU A 792 4.27 -14.68 -1.74
C LEU A 792 3.24 -15.56 -1.01
N THR A 793 3.49 -15.90 0.25
CA THR A 793 2.63 -16.78 1.04
C THR A 793 1.51 -16.03 1.77
N GLU A 794 1.61 -14.71 1.93
CA GLU A 794 0.66 -13.95 2.74
C GLU A 794 -0.76 -14.05 2.16
N PRO A 795 -1.79 -14.20 3.02
CA PRO A 795 -3.19 -14.14 2.61
C PRO A 795 -3.54 -12.70 2.20
N GLY A 796 -3.17 -12.34 0.98
CA GLY A 796 -3.46 -11.04 0.40
C GLY A 796 -4.83 -11.03 -0.30
N ASP A 797 -5.49 -9.89 -0.21
CA ASP A 797 -6.58 -9.48 -1.09
C ASP A 797 -6.01 -8.89 -2.40
N PHE A 798 -6.88 -8.33 -3.25
CA PHE A 798 -6.50 -7.65 -4.49
C PHE A 798 -5.45 -6.53 -4.29
N SER A 799 -5.35 -5.90 -3.12
CA SER A 799 -4.49 -4.74 -2.87
C SER A 799 -3.02 -5.08 -2.62
N ALA A 800 -2.72 -6.34 -2.31
CA ALA A 800 -1.39 -6.83 -1.97
C ALA A 800 -0.68 -7.47 -3.19
N HIS A 801 0.00 -6.66 -4.00
CA HIS A 801 0.78 -7.14 -5.15
C HIS A 801 2.26 -6.79 -5.03
N ILE A 802 3.15 -7.78 -5.18
CA ILE A 802 4.60 -7.62 -5.07
C ILE A 802 5.25 -8.13 -6.36
N TYR A 803 6.11 -7.31 -6.97
CA TYR A 803 6.91 -7.74 -8.11
C TYR A 803 8.01 -8.69 -7.67
N TYR A 804 8.31 -9.70 -8.50
CA TYR A 804 9.47 -10.57 -8.30
C TYR A 804 10.37 -10.56 -9.54
N VAL A 805 10.31 -11.60 -10.38
CA VAL A 805 11.09 -11.66 -11.63
C VAL A 805 10.30 -10.98 -12.74
N ASP A 806 10.39 -9.65 -12.83
CA ASP A 806 9.52 -8.88 -13.72
C ASP A 806 10.23 -8.31 -14.96
N LEU A 807 11.58 -8.35 -15.02
CA LEU A 807 12.30 -7.83 -16.19
C LEU A 807 12.15 -8.79 -17.38
N LYS A 808 11.88 -8.23 -18.56
CA LYS A 808 11.96 -8.95 -19.84
C LYS A 808 13.35 -9.59 -20.02
N PRO A 809 13.45 -10.92 -20.20
CA PRO A 809 14.73 -11.56 -20.45
C PRO A 809 15.37 -11.06 -21.75
N ARG A 810 16.69 -10.87 -21.74
CA ARG A 810 17.46 -10.47 -22.91
C ARG A 810 18.41 -11.59 -23.31
N ILE A 811 18.30 -12.04 -24.56
CA ILE A 811 19.16 -13.11 -25.09
C ILE A 811 20.16 -12.55 -26.09
N PHE A 812 21.37 -13.11 -26.11
CA PHE A 812 22.36 -12.83 -27.15
C PHE A 812 23.42 -13.95 -27.22
N ASP A 813 24.03 -14.11 -28.39
CA ASP A 813 25.15 -15.03 -28.56
C ASP A 813 26.47 -14.33 -28.21
N ALA A 814 27.29 -14.95 -27.37
CA ALA A 814 28.56 -14.39 -26.89
C ALA A 814 29.68 -15.44 -26.89
N LYS A 815 30.91 -14.99 -27.14
CA LYS A 815 32.12 -15.81 -27.10
C LYS A 815 32.88 -15.61 -25.80
N ILE A 816 32.30 -16.11 -24.70
CA ILE A 816 32.82 -15.93 -23.33
C ILE A 816 33.13 -17.26 -22.64
N PHE A 817 32.77 -18.38 -23.26
CA PHE A 817 32.88 -19.70 -22.65
C PHE A 817 34.21 -20.36 -22.98
N THR A 818 34.61 -21.30 -22.12
CA THR A 818 35.69 -22.22 -22.46
C THR A 818 35.26 -23.08 -23.65
N ALA A 819 36.13 -23.22 -24.66
CA ALA A 819 35.80 -23.98 -25.85
C ALA A 819 35.64 -25.48 -25.52
N ASP A 820 34.44 -26.00 -25.74
CA ASP A 820 34.10 -27.40 -25.50
C ASP A 820 33.08 -27.90 -26.55
N ALA A 821 32.53 -29.11 -26.33
CA ALA A 821 31.55 -29.68 -27.26
C ALA A 821 30.25 -28.86 -27.30
N THR A 822 29.78 -28.32 -26.18
CA THR A 822 28.60 -27.45 -26.02
C THR A 822 28.86 -26.04 -26.53
N HIS A 823 30.06 -25.51 -26.30
CA HIS A 823 30.49 -24.18 -26.69
C HIS A 823 31.57 -24.22 -27.79
N PRO A 824 31.23 -24.56 -29.05
CA PRO A 824 32.19 -24.55 -30.16
C PRO A 824 32.95 -23.23 -30.26
N ASN A 825 34.28 -23.30 -30.15
CA ASN A 825 35.17 -22.14 -30.14
C ASN A 825 34.89 -21.12 -29.02
N GLY A 826 34.17 -21.50 -27.96
CA GLY A 826 33.81 -20.64 -26.83
C GLY A 826 32.51 -19.83 -27.01
N TRP A 827 31.75 -20.08 -28.08
CA TRP A 827 30.45 -19.45 -28.32
C TRP A 827 29.33 -20.13 -27.53
N GLY A 828 28.45 -19.33 -26.93
CA GLY A 828 27.21 -19.76 -26.28
C GLY A 828 26.11 -18.71 -26.42
N THR A 829 24.88 -19.08 -26.08
CA THR A 829 23.76 -18.14 -25.95
C THR A 829 23.56 -17.84 -24.48
N VAL A 830 23.57 -16.57 -24.11
CA VAL A 830 23.38 -16.06 -22.74
C VAL A 830 21.98 -15.47 -22.62
N LEU A 831 21.36 -15.62 -21.45
CA LEU A 831 20.08 -15.00 -21.10
C LEU A 831 20.28 -14.12 -19.87
N LEU A 832 20.06 -12.82 -20.00
CA LEU A 832 20.05 -11.90 -18.87
C LEU A 832 18.62 -11.69 -18.38
N GLY A 833 18.35 -12.01 -17.12
CA GLY A 833 17.11 -11.71 -16.42
C GLY A 833 17.33 -10.65 -15.34
N GLY A 834 16.24 -10.23 -14.68
CA GLY A 834 16.32 -9.32 -13.56
C GLY A 834 14.98 -9.11 -12.88
N MET A 835 15.03 -8.53 -11.69
CA MET A 835 13.84 -8.38 -10.84
C MET A 835 13.12 -7.03 -11.07
N ARG A 836 13.78 -6.06 -11.70
CA ARG A 836 13.26 -4.70 -11.95
C ARG A 836 12.84 -4.03 -10.63
N LEU A 837 11.53 -3.89 -10.37
CA LEU A 837 11.00 -3.34 -9.12
C LEU A 837 10.78 -4.45 -8.08
N GLY A 838 10.84 -5.71 -8.49
CA GLY A 838 10.91 -6.81 -7.55
C GLY A 838 12.27 -6.83 -6.86
N GLY A 839 12.29 -7.22 -5.59
CA GLY A 839 13.51 -7.20 -4.79
C GLY A 839 13.77 -5.89 -4.05
N GLY A 840 12.80 -5.30 -3.34
CA GLY A 840 13.11 -4.15 -2.48
C GLY A 840 14.22 -4.46 -1.46
N ASN A 841 14.84 -3.45 -0.86
CA ASN A 841 15.96 -3.69 0.06
C ASN A 841 15.49 -4.43 1.32
N ILE A 842 15.95 -5.66 1.52
CA ILE A 842 15.62 -6.47 2.69
C ILE A 842 16.89 -6.89 3.41
N GLY A 843 16.92 -6.59 4.71
CA GLY A 843 17.92 -7.08 5.63
C GLY A 843 17.50 -8.42 6.22
N VAL A 844 18.46 -9.34 6.35
CA VAL A 844 18.30 -10.61 7.05
C VAL A 844 19.26 -10.63 8.22
N ASP A 845 18.69 -10.64 9.43
CA ASP A 845 19.40 -10.89 10.69
C ASP A 845 19.58 -12.41 10.86
N VAL A 846 20.82 -12.90 10.75
CA VAL A 846 21.13 -14.34 10.90
C VAL A 846 21.52 -14.68 12.34
N ASP A 847 21.91 -13.68 13.10
CA ASP A 847 22.54 -13.80 14.41
C ASP A 847 21.57 -13.49 15.58
N GLY A 848 20.44 -12.86 15.26
CA GLY A 848 19.34 -12.50 16.16
C GLY A 848 19.71 -11.39 17.14
N ASP A 849 20.71 -10.56 16.82
CA ASP A 849 21.12 -9.40 17.62
C ASP A 849 20.34 -8.12 17.29
N GLY A 850 19.45 -8.16 16.30
CA GLY A 850 18.66 -7.02 15.86
C GLY A 850 19.41 -6.10 14.90
N ALA A 851 20.48 -6.58 14.26
CA ALA A 851 21.15 -5.95 13.13
C ALA A 851 21.06 -6.83 11.87
N ASP A 852 20.95 -6.19 10.71
CA ASP A 852 20.93 -6.91 9.44
C ASP A 852 22.35 -7.39 9.09
N ASP A 853 22.54 -8.71 8.98
CA ASP A 853 23.83 -9.33 8.62
C ASP A 853 24.02 -9.45 7.11
N MET A 854 22.91 -9.60 6.38
CA MET A 854 22.89 -9.70 4.91
C MET A 854 21.84 -8.76 4.35
N GLU A 855 22.18 -8.06 3.28
CA GLU A 855 21.24 -7.23 2.52
C GLU A 855 20.99 -7.85 1.14
N PHE A 856 19.72 -7.93 0.76
CA PHE A 856 19.29 -8.38 -0.56
C PHE A 856 18.48 -7.27 -1.23
N SER A 857 18.68 -7.10 -2.54
CA SER A 857 18.01 -6.07 -3.32
C SER A 857 17.81 -6.54 -4.76
N SER A 858 17.14 -5.72 -5.55
CA SER A 858 16.88 -5.98 -6.96
C SER A 858 18.19 -6.12 -7.74
N THR A 859 18.39 -7.28 -8.36
CA THR A 859 19.59 -7.60 -9.15
C THR A 859 19.25 -8.13 -10.53
N TYR A 860 20.29 -8.19 -11.37
CA TYR A 860 20.28 -8.92 -12.63
C TYR A 860 20.95 -10.28 -12.43
N PHE A 861 20.48 -11.29 -13.14
CA PHE A 861 21.04 -12.64 -13.19
C PHE A 861 21.24 -13.09 -14.64
N ALA A 862 22.15 -14.05 -14.90
CA ALA A 862 22.66 -14.34 -16.25
C ALA A 862 22.88 -15.83 -16.53
#